data_AF-A0A970QH41-F1
#
_entry.id   AF-A0A970QH41-F1
#
_cell.length_a   1.000
_cell.length_b   1.000
_cell.length_c   1.000
_cell.angle_alpha   90.00
_cell.angle_beta   90.00
_cell.angle_gamma   90.00
#
_symmetry.space_group_name_H-M   'P 1'
#
loop_
_entity.id
_entity.type
_entity.pdbx_description
1 polymer ?
#
loop_
_entity_poly.entity_id
_entity_poly.type
_entity_poly.pdbx_seq_one_letter_code
_entity_poly.pdbx_strand_id
1 'polypeptide(L)'
;MRYAPFLPLKIMLVVVLSLWLVPQALAQQPFGWTVGPTAWTFKSFTFFEAVEKTAALGMAHIEAFEGQLLMPGADTKLAPGIADDAVAALHAKLNDAKVHLINIYIHRIPNDDTACREIFEFAKKLGVSAIVSEPEPEALDLIEGYCDSYGINVALHNHPEGSSRYWHPDVIMEVLEGRGPRLGACADTGHWLRSGLNPTAMVRILGKRLMTVHMKDLDAAKRDANDVPWGEGCGELDKVLEELAACGAVPLLFGIEYEADWQNNMPQVAASHKWFAETAQKIAGEMTRSDPLFVGWASADITPDQPVAIIGQYNTRLSEGAIDPITLTALALETRFEQGAKEEAVLVSCDLCFVDNATVNKIRAAIKPRIPDFDPNKLVVSATHTHDGPGLDDATYEGVYDISGAPDAMTASEYGAFFVEKAADTIVAAWESRSAAGVSWALGHAVVGINRRVQYFDGKTVMYGDTNREEFMGFEGSADSGLPLLFFWTPEKELTGVLVNLPCPSQETESLLQLSADFWHEIRGNLRQRLGSGLYILPQCSAAGDISPHRTIRKAAEEAMLKRKGISYREEVAFRVANAIDEVLPGAREEIQFEIPMQHRLLLLDLPEKDPPTPPFIKGDSVKPTEIHALRIGEIAMATFPFEYYLDYGLRIQARAKAILTLTVQLANGQSGYLPTEEAIKGGGYSAENYLVTPEGGQLMVDEVVPALNMFWP
;
A
#
# COMPACT_ATOMS: atom_id res chain seq x y z
N MET A 1 -64.27 -13.74 -15.13
CA MET A 1 -63.46 -14.82 -15.75
C MET A 1 -62.49 -15.30 -14.68
N ARG A 2 -62.88 -16.27 -13.86
CA ARG A 2 -62.60 -17.72 -14.01
C ARG A 2 -61.11 -18.03 -14.19
N TYR A 3 -60.46 -18.23 -13.04
CA TYR A 3 -59.31 -19.11 -12.88
C TYR A 3 -59.64 -20.51 -13.42
N ALA A 4 -58.72 -21.10 -14.18
CA ALA A 4 -58.74 -22.51 -14.56
C ALA A 4 -57.45 -23.18 -14.06
N PRO A 5 -57.50 -24.36 -13.41
CA PRO A 5 -56.33 -25.07 -12.90
C PRO A 5 -55.81 -26.08 -13.93
N PHE A 6 -54.50 -26.31 -13.96
CA PHE A 6 -53.89 -27.45 -14.67
C PHE A 6 -53.17 -28.38 -13.69
N LEU A 7 -53.46 -29.66 -13.90
CA LEU A 7 -53.05 -30.88 -13.19
C LEU A 7 -51.54 -31.16 -13.33
N PRO A 8 -50.85 -31.82 -12.37
CA PRO A 8 -49.44 -32.16 -12.53
C PRO A 8 -49.28 -33.49 -13.28
N LEU A 9 -48.47 -33.46 -14.35
CA LEU A 9 -48.01 -34.66 -15.07
C LEU A 9 -46.70 -35.13 -14.41
N LYS A 10 -46.72 -36.32 -13.80
CA LYS A 10 -45.52 -37.02 -13.33
C LYS A 10 -44.68 -37.45 -14.54
N ILE A 11 -43.50 -36.85 -14.71
CA ILE A 11 -42.45 -37.37 -15.59
C ILE A 11 -41.36 -37.94 -14.69
N MET A 12 -41.19 -39.25 -14.81
CA MET A 12 -40.14 -40.04 -14.16
C MET A 12 -38.84 -39.81 -14.94
N LEU A 13 -37.96 -38.95 -14.42
CA LEU A 13 -36.63 -38.74 -14.96
C LEU A 13 -35.72 -39.87 -14.44
N VAL A 14 -35.37 -40.80 -15.33
CA VAL A 14 -34.30 -41.78 -15.11
C VAL A 14 -32.98 -41.01 -15.19
N VAL A 15 -32.36 -40.77 -14.03
CA VAL A 15 -30.99 -40.24 -13.95
C VAL A 15 -30.03 -41.36 -14.31
N VAL A 16 -29.55 -41.34 -15.55
CA VAL A 16 -28.35 -42.09 -15.94
C VAL A 16 -27.15 -41.29 -15.43
N LEU A 17 -26.49 -41.81 -14.39
CA LEU A 17 -25.17 -41.34 -13.96
C LEU A 17 -24.16 -41.60 -15.09
N SER A 18 -23.92 -40.59 -15.93
CA SER A 18 -22.69 -40.49 -16.71
C SER A 18 -21.69 -39.66 -15.92
N LEU A 19 -20.70 -40.34 -15.34
CA LEU A 19 -19.47 -39.76 -14.81
C LEU A 19 -18.71 -39.03 -15.93
N TRP A 20 -19.00 -37.74 -16.10
CA TRP A 20 -18.14 -36.75 -16.73
C TRP A 20 -18.27 -35.46 -15.91
N LEU A 21 -17.65 -35.47 -14.73
CA LEU A 21 -17.30 -34.24 -14.02
C LEU A 21 -15.89 -33.86 -14.47
N VAL A 22 -15.78 -33.18 -15.60
CA VAL A 22 -14.68 -32.24 -15.79
C VAL A 22 -15.20 -30.94 -15.20
N PRO A 23 -14.62 -30.40 -14.11
CA PRO A 23 -15.03 -29.09 -13.63
C PRO A 23 -14.78 -28.06 -14.73
N GLN A 24 -15.83 -27.35 -15.12
CA GLN A 24 -15.75 -26.12 -15.89
C GLN A 24 -14.88 -25.11 -15.13
N ALA A 25 -13.99 -24.45 -15.87
CA ALA A 25 -13.12 -23.36 -15.45
C ALA A 25 -12.11 -23.73 -14.35
N LEU A 26 -10.83 -23.77 -14.70
CA LEU A 26 -9.81 -23.37 -13.72
C LEU A 26 -10.27 -22.03 -13.16
N ALA A 27 -10.55 -21.97 -11.86
CA ALA A 27 -10.83 -20.72 -11.17
C ALA A 27 -9.76 -19.70 -11.58
N GLN A 28 -10.16 -18.47 -11.89
CA GLN A 28 -9.22 -17.41 -12.21
C GLN A 28 -8.15 -17.38 -11.12
N GLN A 29 -6.88 -17.50 -11.52
CA GLN A 29 -5.77 -17.49 -10.56
C GLN A 29 -5.82 -16.17 -9.78
N PRO A 30 -5.74 -16.22 -8.44
CA PRO A 30 -5.76 -15.01 -7.63
C PRO A 30 -4.53 -14.16 -7.94
N PHE A 31 -4.59 -12.88 -7.57
CA PHE A 31 -3.47 -11.92 -7.74
C PHE A 31 -3.12 -11.59 -9.21
N GLY A 32 -3.86 -12.12 -10.19
CA GLY A 32 -3.55 -11.95 -11.62
C GLY A 32 -2.34 -12.77 -12.07
N TRP A 33 -1.93 -13.78 -11.30
CA TRP A 33 -0.76 -14.58 -11.60
C TRP A 33 -0.98 -15.56 -12.75
N THR A 34 0.08 -15.73 -13.54
CA THR A 34 0.09 -16.59 -14.71
C THR A 34 1.16 -17.67 -14.55
N VAL A 35 0.81 -18.93 -14.79
CA VAL A 35 1.72 -20.09 -14.67
C VAL A 35 1.78 -20.86 -15.99
N GLY A 36 2.97 -21.35 -16.33
CA GLY A 36 3.24 -22.11 -17.54
C GLY A 36 4.68 -22.64 -17.56
N PRO A 37 5.02 -23.65 -18.37
CA PRO A 37 6.39 -24.14 -18.41
C PRO A 37 7.31 -23.16 -19.14
N THR A 38 8.57 -23.11 -18.73
CA THR A 38 9.65 -22.71 -19.65
C THR A 38 9.87 -23.87 -20.61
N ALA A 39 9.98 -23.60 -21.91
CA ALA A 39 10.10 -24.65 -22.92
C ALA A 39 11.42 -25.44 -22.77
N TRP A 40 12.37 -24.92 -21.99
CA TRP A 40 13.58 -25.62 -21.59
C TRP A 40 13.28 -26.91 -20.80
N THR A 41 12.21 -26.93 -20.00
CA THR A 41 11.65 -28.14 -19.39
C THR A 41 11.43 -29.25 -20.42
N PHE A 42 11.06 -28.89 -21.65
CA PHE A 42 10.84 -29.82 -22.77
C PHE A 42 11.93 -29.74 -23.83
N LYS A 43 13.18 -29.39 -23.48
CA LYS A 43 14.28 -29.20 -24.45
C LYS A 43 14.59 -30.41 -25.34
N SER A 44 14.17 -31.61 -24.94
CA SER A 44 14.29 -32.83 -25.76
C SER A 44 13.27 -32.91 -26.90
N PHE A 45 12.33 -31.98 -26.96
CA PHE A 45 11.23 -31.93 -27.90
C PHE A 45 11.26 -30.61 -28.68
N THR A 46 10.56 -30.61 -29.82
CA THR A 46 10.35 -29.39 -30.61
C THR A 46 9.43 -28.42 -29.88
N PHE A 47 9.44 -27.14 -30.27
CA PHE A 47 8.57 -26.14 -29.69
C PHE A 47 7.08 -26.47 -29.90
N PHE A 48 6.71 -27.06 -31.05
CA PHE A 48 5.33 -27.50 -31.29
C PHE A 48 4.89 -28.60 -30.32
N GLU A 49 5.75 -29.57 -30.05
CA GLU A 49 5.50 -30.61 -29.05
C GLU A 49 5.47 -30.02 -27.63
N ALA A 50 6.32 -29.03 -27.32
CA ALA A 50 6.27 -28.29 -26.07
C ALA A 50 4.92 -27.58 -25.87
N VAL A 51 4.41 -26.92 -26.92
CA VAL A 51 3.07 -26.28 -26.92
C VAL A 51 1.96 -27.32 -26.71
N GLU A 52 2.03 -28.48 -27.37
CA GLU A 52 1.07 -29.58 -27.18
C GLU A 52 1.11 -30.12 -25.76
N LYS A 53 2.30 -30.29 -25.18
CA LYS A 53 2.51 -30.72 -23.80
C LYS A 53 1.92 -29.71 -22.81
N THR A 54 2.17 -28.41 -23.01
CA THR A 54 1.57 -27.33 -22.20
C THR A 54 0.04 -27.39 -22.21
N ALA A 55 -0.57 -27.51 -23.39
CA ALA A 55 -2.01 -27.64 -23.53
C ALA A 55 -2.55 -28.93 -22.88
N ALA A 56 -1.84 -30.05 -23.02
CA ALA A 56 -2.21 -31.33 -22.41
C ALA A 56 -2.16 -31.30 -20.87
N LEU A 57 -1.34 -30.42 -20.28
CA LEU A 57 -1.28 -30.18 -18.84
C LEU A 57 -2.35 -29.19 -18.34
N GLY A 58 -3.21 -28.69 -19.25
CA GLY A 58 -4.26 -27.72 -18.93
C GLY A 58 -3.74 -26.30 -18.69
N MET A 59 -2.51 -25.99 -19.10
CA MET A 59 -1.93 -24.66 -19.02
C MET A 59 -2.09 -23.91 -20.35
N ALA A 60 -2.17 -22.58 -20.27
CA ALA A 60 -2.42 -21.71 -21.42
C ALA A 60 -1.24 -20.77 -21.73
N HIS A 61 -0.09 -20.91 -21.06
CA HIS A 61 1.04 -19.99 -21.19
C HIS A 61 2.35 -20.76 -21.29
N ILE A 62 3.32 -20.24 -22.03
CA ILE A 62 4.64 -20.84 -22.21
C ILE A 62 5.69 -19.76 -22.43
N GLU A 63 6.93 -20.03 -21.99
CA GLU A 63 8.11 -19.28 -22.39
C GLU A 63 8.94 -20.10 -23.38
N ALA A 64 9.38 -19.51 -24.49
CA ALA A 64 10.25 -20.17 -25.47
C ALA A 64 11.74 -20.03 -25.08
N PHE A 65 12.63 -20.78 -25.73
CA PHE A 65 14.07 -20.54 -25.65
C PHE A 65 14.73 -20.57 -27.03
N GLU A 66 15.80 -19.79 -27.18
CA GLU A 66 16.57 -19.69 -28.41
C GLU A 66 17.21 -21.05 -28.79
N GLY A 67 17.12 -21.40 -30.07
CA GLY A 67 17.75 -22.58 -30.65
C GLY A 67 16.89 -23.85 -30.61
N GLN A 68 15.72 -23.83 -29.97
CA GLN A 68 14.78 -24.95 -30.01
C GLN A 68 14.30 -25.22 -31.43
N LEU A 69 14.24 -26.50 -31.84
CA LEU A 69 13.65 -26.89 -33.12
C LEU A 69 12.16 -26.56 -33.13
N LEU A 70 11.67 -25.98 -34.22
CA LEU A 70 10.30 -25.49 -34.29
C LEU A 70 9.26 -26.62 -34.28
N MET A 71 9.43 -27.61 -35.16
CA MET A 71 8.48 -28.71 -35.36
C MET A 71 9.17 -30.02 -35.72
N PRO A 72 8.53 -31.18 -35.51
CA PRO A 72 9.11 -32.49 -35.82
C PRO A 72 9.54 -32.61 -37.28
N GLY A 73 10.78 -33.06 -37.51
CA GLY A 73 11.33 -33.28 -38.85
C GLY A 73 11.74 -32.01 -39.62
N ALA A 74 11.69 -30.83 -38.99
CA ALA A 74 12.23 -29.59 -39.56
C ALA A 74 13.59 -29.24 -38.93
N ASP A 75 14.46 -28.59 -39.72
CA ASP A 75 15.75 -28.04 -39.24
C ASP A 75 15.62 -26.59 -38.72
N THR A 76 14.44 -25.97 -38.88
CA THR A 76 14.16 -24.60 -38.46
C THR A 76 14.22 -24.48 -36.94
N LYS A 77 15.00 -23.51 -36.46
CA LYS A 77 15.14 -23.19 -35.03
C LYS A 77 14.52 -21.84 -34.69
N LEU A 78 14.07 -21.69 -33.45
CA LEU A 78 13.69 -20.41 -32.87
C LEU A 78 14.93 -19.55 -32.66
N ALA A 79 15.24 -18.65 -33.58
CA ALA A 79 16.38 -17.75 -33.48
C ALA A 79 16.13 -16.48 -34.29
N PRO A 80 16.89 -15.38 -34.03
CA PRO A 80 16.89 -14.22 -34.91
C PRO A 80 17.12 -14.62 -36.37
N GLY A 81 16.34 -14.02 -37.28
CA GLY A 81 16.36 -14.38 -38.71
C GLY A 81 15.46 -15.56 -39.10
N ILE A 82 14.63 -16.09 -38.20
CA ILE A 82 13.58 -17.05 -38.56
C ILE A 82 12.67 -16.49 -39.67
N ALA A 83 12.29 -17.34 -40.62
CA ALA A 83 11.46 -16.95 -41.76
C ALA A 83 10.01 -16.65 -41.34
N ASP A 84 9.36 -15.71 -42.04
CA ASP A 84 8.02 -15.22 -41.68
C ASP A 84 6.94 -16.31 -41.79
N ASP A 85 7.09 -17.28 -42.68
CA ASP A 85 6.20 -18.45 -42.80
C ASP A 85 6.31 -19.39 -41.59
N ALA A 86 7.52 -19.56 -41.06
CA ALA A 86 7.75 -20.32 -39.83
C ALA A 86 7.17 -19.60 -38.60
N VAL A 87 7.27 -18.26 -38.54
CA VAL A 87 6.60 -17.45 -37.50
C VAL A 87 5.08 -17.54 -37.62
N ALA A 88 4.53 -17.50 -38.84
CA ALA A 88 3.10 -17.68 -39.05
C ALA A 88 2.62 -19.09 -38.62
N ALA A 89 3.41 -20.13 -38.89
CA ALA A 89 3.13 -21.50 -38.44
C ALA A 89 3.18 -21.61 -36.90
N LEU A 90 4.14 -20.95 -36.25
CA LEU A 90 4.22 -20.85 -34.79
C LEU A 90 2.97 -20.21 -34.21
N HIS A 91 2.54 -19.06 -34.73
CA HIS A 91 1.31 -18.38 -34.28
C HIS A 91 0.07 -19.24 -34.52
N ALA A 92 -0.01 -19.91 -35.66
CA ALA A 92 -1.10 -20.85 -35.94
C ALA A 92 -1.13 -22.00 -34.92
N LYS A 93 0.03 -22.55 -34.56
CA LYS A 93 0.14 -23.63 -33.58
C LYS A 93 -0.29 -23.18 -32.18
N LEU A 94 0.20 -22.02 -31.74
CA LEU A 94 -0.18 -21.41 -30.45
C LEU A 94 -1.69 -21.17 -30.38
N ASN A 95 -2.27 -20.59 -31.45
CA ASN A 95 -3.72 -20.33 -31.52
C ASN A 95 -4.57 -21.61 -31.53
N ASP A 96 -4.16 -22.64 -32.28
CA ASP A 96 -4.84 -23.95 -32.32
C ASP A 96 -4.84 -24.62 -30.94
N ALA A 97 -3.68 -24.60 -30.26
CA ALA A 97 -3.52 -25.15 -28.92
C ALA A 97 -4.11 -24.27 -27.80
N LYS A 98 -4.51 -23.03 -28.11
CA LYS A 98 -4.92 -22.00 -27.14
C LYS A 98 -3.85 -21.75 -26.06
N VAL A 99 -2.60 -21.70 -26.50
CA VAL A 99 -1.43 -21.40 -25.66
C VAL A 99 -0.86 -20.06 -26.08
N HIS A 100 -0.56 -19.20 -25.11
CA HIS A 100 0.03 -17.89 -25.29
C HIS A 100 1.53 -17.94 -25.00
N LEU A 101 2.33 -17.47 -25.94
CA LEU A 101 3.76 -17.28 -25.76
C LEU A 101 4.00 -15.95 -25.02
N ILE A 102 4.57 -16.01 -23.81
CA ILE A 102 4.72 -14.84 -22.94
C ILE A 102 6.11 -14.23 -23.07
N ASN A 103 7.13 -15.06 -22.92
CA ASN A 103 8.53 -14.66 -22.93
C ASN A 103 9.35 -15.50 -23.91
N ILE A 104 10.57 -15.07 -24.20
CA ILE A 104 11.61 -15.90 -24.80
C ILE A 104 12.93 -15.76 -24.06
N TYR A 105 13.58 -16.87 -23.73
CA TYR A 105 14.94 -16.90 -23.23
C TYR A 105 15.96 -16.79 -24.38
N ILE A 106 16.78 -15.74 -24.33
CA ILE A 106 17.91 -15.50 -25.24
C ILE A 106 19.11 -15.26 -24.34
N HIS A 107 20.07 -16.20 -24.31
CA HIS A 107 21.11 -16.20 -23.28
C HIS A 107 21.90 -14.88 -23.22
N ARG A 108 22.23 -14.30 -24.38
CA ARG A 108 23.05 -13.09 -24.45
C ARG A 108 22.55 -12.12 -25.52
N ILE A 109 22.20 -10.91 -25.08
CA ILE A 109 22.04 -9.75 -25.98
C ILE A 109 23.39 -9.02 -26.07
N PRO A 110 24.02 -8.94 -27.25
CA PRO A 110 25.32 -8.30 -27.42
C PRO A 110 25.21 -6.77 -27.36
N ASN A 111 26.29 -6.10 -26.94
CA ASN A 111 26.44 -4.65 -27.06
C ASN A 111 26.79 -4.23 -28.51
N ASP A 112 25.95 -4.63 -29.46
CA ASP A 112 26.06 -4.30 -30.88
C ASP A 112 24.68 -3.88 -31.39
N ASP A 113 24.61 -2.70 -31.99
CA ASP A 113 23.34 -2.11 -32.43
C ASP A 113 22.57 -3.00 -33.42
N THR A 114 23.28 -3.65 -34.35
CA THR A 114 22.63 -4.46 -35.38
C THR A 114 22.09 -5.76 -34.80
N ALA A 115 22.91 -6.48 -34.03
CA ALA A 115 22.49 -7.72 -33.40
C ALA A 115 21.41 -7.50 -32.33
N CYS A 116 21.50 -6.41 -31.55
CA CYS A 116 20.46 -6.05 -30.59
C CYS A 116 19.13 -5.76 -31.31
N ARG A 117 19.15 -4.96 -32.39
CA ARG A 117 17.96 -4.72 -33.23
C ARG A 117 17.34 -6.01 -33.75
N GLU A 118 18.15 -6.91 -34.30
CA GLU A 118 17.66 -8.19 -34.84
C GLU A 118 16.96 -9.04 -33.78
N ILE A 119 17.48 -9.05 -32.55
CA ILE A 119 16.86 -9.73 -31.41
C ILE A 119 15.51 -9.10 -31.03
N PHE A 120 15.43 -7.78 -30.93
CA PHE A 120 14.19 -7.09 -30.58
C PHE A 120 13.13 -7.16 -31.69
N GLU A 121 13.54 -7.11 -32.96
CA GLU A 121 12.65 -7.36 -34.11
C GLU A 121 12.12 -8.80 -34.08
N PHE A 122 12.98 -9.78 -33.78
CA PHE A 122 12.58 -11.17 -33.62
C PHE A 122 11.58 -11.35 -32.46
N ALA A 123 11.86 -10.79 -31.28
CA ALA A 123 10.96 -10.80 -30.14
C ALA A 123 9.59 -10.18 -30.49
N LYS A 124 9.60 -9.04 -31.19
CA LYS A 124 8.38 -8.39 -31.68
C LYS A 124 7.60 -9.25 -32.66
N LYS A 125 8.27 -9.96 -33.58
CA LYS A 125 7.64 -10.91 -34.51
C LYS A 125 6.98 -12.08 -33.80
N LEU A 126 7.60 -12.57 -32.73
CA LEU A 126 7.03 -13.62 -31.87
C LEU A 126 5.87 -13.10 -31.01
N GLY A 127 5.76 -11.79 -30.78
CA GLY A 127 4.72 -11.20 -29.96
C GLY A 127 4.93 -11.42 -28.46
N VAL A 128 6.17 -11.62 -28.00
CA VAL A 128 6.50 -11.77 -26.58
C VAL A 128 6.44 -10.43 -25.84
N SER A 129 6.18 -10.50 -24.53
CA SER A 129 6.19 -9.35 -23.62
C SER A 129 7.59 -9.07 -23.04
N ALA A 130 8.40 -10.11 -22.87
CA ALA A 130 9.76 -9.97 -22.36
C ALA A 130 10.77 -10.92 -23.01
N ILE A 131 12.03 -10.51 -23.00
CA ILE A 131 13.20 -11.34 -23.28
C ILE A 131 13.89 -11.63 -21.94
N VAL A 132 14.09 -12.91 -21.62
CA VAL A 132 14.88 -13.34 -20.46
C VAL A 132 16.32 -13.53 -20.93
N SER A 133 17.29 -12.86 -20.29
CA SER A 133 18.68 -12.80 -20.80
C SER A 133 19.70 -12.54 -19.71
N GLU A 134 20.98 -12.82 -20.00
CA GLU A 134 22.13 -12.42 -19.20
C GLU A 134 23.13 -11.57 -20.01
N PRO A 135 22.76 -10.33 -20.37
CA PRO A 135 23.65 -9.44 -21.10
C PRO A 135 24.88 -9.04 -20.29
N GLU A 136 25.87 -8.44 -20.96
CA GLU A 136 26.93 -7.70 -20.25
C GLU A 136 26.37 -6.37 -19.73
N PRO A 137 26.77 -5.87 -18.54
CA PRO A 137 26.31 -4.59 -18.02
C PRO A 137 26.50 -3.42 -18.98
N GLU A 138 27.58 -3.43 -19.78
CA GLU A 138 27.87 -2.39 -20.77
C GLU A 138 26.87 -2.37 -21.94
N ALA A 139 26.09 -3.43 -22.14
CA ALA A 139 25.03 -3.49 -23.15
C ALA A 139 23.73 -2.85 -22.66
N LEU A 140 23.55 -2.63 -21.36
CA LEU A 140 22.25 -2.27 -20.78
C LEU A 140 21.74 -0.91 -21.27
N ASP A 141 22.61 0.07 -21.52
CA ASP A 141 22.19 1.37 -22.06
C ASP A 141 21.58 1.24 -23.46
N LEU A 142 22.18 0.40 -24.31
CA LEU A 142 21.67 0.10 -25.63
C LEU A 142 20.35 -0.67 -25.53
N ILE A 143 20.31 -1.71 -24.68
CA ILE A 143 19.14 -2.56 -24.47
C ILE A 143 17.96 -1.73 -23.97
N GLU A 144 18.18 -0.80 -23.03
CA GLU A 144 17.15 0.09 -22.50
C GLU A 144 16.48 0.92 -23.60
N GLY A 145 17.28 1.51 -24.50
CA GLY A 145 16.75 2.24 -25.65
C GLY A 145 15.90 1.37 -26.59
N TYR A 146 16.27 0.09 -26.76
CA TYR A 146 15.47 -0.88 -27.52
C TYR A 146 14.21 -1.31 -26.77
N CYS A 147 14.27 -1.52 -25.45
CA CYS A 147 13.11 -1.80 -24.62
C CYS A 147 12.04 -0.71 -24.79
N ASP A 148 12.44 0.56 -24.72
CA ASP A 148 11.54 1.69 -24.88
C ASP A 148 10.98 1.80 -26.30
N SER A 149 11.83 1.63 -27.31
CA SER A 149 11.44 1.77 -28.72
C SER A 149 10.51 0.65 -29.21
N TYR A 150 10.67 -0.56 -28.68
CA TYR A 150 9.88 -1.73 -29.08
C TYR A 150 8.73 -2.03 -28.13
N GLY A 151 8.74 -1.47 -26.93
CA GLY A 151 7.77 -1.77 -25.88
C GLY A 151 7.91 -3.20 -25.31
N ILE A 152 9.11 -3.77 -25.41
CA ILE A 152 9.44 -5.13 -24.94
C ILE A 152 10.32 -5.03 -23.71
N ASN A 153 10.09 -5.85 -22.70
CA ASN A 153 10.87 -5.84 -21.47
C ASN A 153 12.11 -6.76 -21.60
N VAL A 154 13.14 -6.50 -20.81
CA VAL A 154 14.27 -7.42 -20.62
C VAL A 154 14.40 -7.76 -19.14
N ALA A 155 14.37 -9.05 -18.83
CA ALA A 155 14.49 -9.61 -17.49
C ALA A 155 15.85 -10.29 -17.32
N LEU A 156 16.69 -9.74 -16.44
CA LEU A 156 18.02 -10.25 -16.12
C LEU A 156 17.91 -11.55 -15.32
N HIS A 157 18.36 -12.65 -15.90
CA HIS A 157 18.27 -13.98 -15.31
C HIS A 157 19.49 -14.30 -14.43
N ASN A 158 19.28 -15.09 -13.38
CA ASN A 158 20.35 -15.55 -12.50
C ASN A 158 20.64 -17.05 -12.69
N HIS A 159 21.90 -17.42 -12.94
CA HIS A 159 22.41 -18.79 -12.70
C HIS A 159 23.22 -18.85 -11.39
N PRO A 160 23.66 -20.04 -10.93
CA PRO A 160 24.33 -20.17 -9.64
C PRO A 160 25.63 -19.36 -9.54
N GLU A 161 26.05 -19.09 -8.31
CA GLU A 161 27.32 -18.43 -8.00
C GLU A 161 28.49 -19.05 -8.78
N GLY A 162 29.31 -18.20 -9.38
CA GLY A 162 30.46 -18.60 -10.21
C GLY A 162 30.10 -19.03 -11.64
N SER A 163 28.83 -19.02 -12.03
CA SER A 163 28.39 -19.26 -13.42
C SER A 163 27.64 -18.08 -14.05
N SER A 164 27.07 -17.19 -13.23
CA SER A 164 26.46 -15.94 -13.68
C SER A 164 26.95 -14.76 -12.87
N ARG A 165 26.97 -13.59 -13.49
CA ARG A 165 27.20 -12.30 -12.81
C ARG A 165 25.98 -11.86 -12.00
N TYR A 166 24.79 -12.24 -12.45
CA TYR A 166 23.52 -11.88 -11.84
C TYR A 166 23.07 -12.88 -10.77
N TRP A 167 23.99 -13.72 -10.29
CA TRP A 167 23.70 -14.80 -9.33
C TRP A 167 23.05 -14.33 -8.02
N HIS A 168 23.27 -13.07 -7.62
CA HIS A 168 22.71 -12.45 -6.42
C HIS A 168 21.85 -11.22 -6.79
N PRO A 169 20.68 -11.01 -6.18
CA PRO A 169 19.79 -9.90 -6.50
C PRO A 169 20.42 -8.51 -6.29
N ASP A 170 21.32 -8.33 -5.31
CA ASP A 170 22.02 -7.06 -5.12
C ASP A 170 22.79 -6.60 -6.37
N VAL A 171 23.41 -7.54 -7.09
CA VAL A 171 24.13 -7.23 -8.34
C VAL A 171 23.15 -6.81 -9.43
N ILE A 172 21.96 -7.41 -9.47
CA ILE A 172 20.89 -7.02 -10.38
C ILE A 172 20.40 -5.60 -10.03
N MET A 173 20.15 -5.32 -8.75
CA MET A 173 19.67 -4.02 -8.31
C MET A 173 20.69 -2.92 -8.59
N GLU A 174 21.99 -3.18 -8.41
CA GLU A 174 23.09 -2.26 -8.74
C GLU A 174 23.07 -1.88 -10.23
N VAL A 175 22.97 -2.86 -11.14
CA VAL A 175 22.97 -2.55 -12.58
C VAL A 175 21.66 -1.94 -13.09
N LEU A 176 20.57 -2.08 -12.32
CA LEU A 176 19.26 -1.50 -12.62
C LEU A 176 19.07 -0.11 -11.98
N GLU A 177 20.02 0.35 -11.16
CA GLU A 177 19.94 1.67 -10.54
C GLU A 177 19.85 2.77 -11.62
N GLY A 178 18.88 3.67 -11.47
CA GLY A 178 18.62 4.74 -12.42
C GLY A 178 17.96 4.33 -13.75
N ARG A 179 17.72 3.03 -14.00
CA ARG A 179 17.12 2.53 -15.25
C ARG A 179 15.59 2.49 -15.23
N GLY A 180 14.98 2.62 -16.40
CA GLY A 180 13.55 2.57 -16.63
C GLY A 180 12.90 1.22 -16.26
N PRO A 181 11.55 1.18 -16.19
CA PRO A 181 10.81 0.02 -15.67
C PRO A 181 10.75 -1.17 -16.64
N ARG A 182 11.26 -1.03 -17.88
CA ARG A 182 11.32 -2.12 -18.87
C ARG A 182 12.59 -2.98 -18.74
N LEU A 183 13.46 -2.63 -17.81
CA LEU A 183 14.55 -3.49 -17.34
C LEU A 183 14.29 -3.97 -15.91
N GLY A 184 14.36 -5.28 -15.72
CA GLY A 184 14.06 -5.95 -14.46
C GLY A 184 14.79 -7.29 -14.35
N ALA A 185 14.25 -8.16 -13.51
CA ALA A 185 14.85 -9.43 -13.13
C ALA A 185 13.96 -10.61 -13.49
N CYS A 186 14.58 -11.72 -13.88
CA CYS A 186 13.99 -13.04 -13.88
C CYS A 186 14.56 -13.82 -12.69
N ALA A 187 13.73 -14.08 -11.67
CA ALA A 187 14.18 -14.84 -10.51
C ALA A 187 14.17 -16.34 -10.79
N ASP A 188 15.34 -16.98 -10.79
CA ASP A 188 15.45 -18.43 -10.69
C ASP A 188 15.68 -18.85 -9.24
N THR A 189 14.64 -19.46 -8.64
CA THR A 189 14.67 -19.87 -7.23
C THR A 189 15.59 -21.04 -6.97
N GLY A 190 15.75 -21.94 -7.95
CA GLY A 190 16.66 -23.08 -7.83
C GLY A 190 18.13 -22.66 -7.87
N HIS A 191 18.47 -21.68 -8.69
CA HIS A 191 19.83 -21.17 -8.78
C HIS A 191 20.28 -20.40 -7.53
N TRP A 192 19.36 -19.74 -6.85
CA TRP A 192 19.60 -19.20 -5.51
C TRP A 192 19.84 -20.28 -4.47
N LEU A 193 19.00 -21.34 -4.44
CA LEU A 193 19.20 -22.48 -3.53
C LEU A 193 20.55 -23.18 -3.77
N ARG A 194 20.95 -23.35 -5.03
CA ARG A 194 22.28 -23.87 -5.41
C ARG A 194 23.45 -23.00 -4.96
N SER A 195 23.18 -21.73 -4.67
CA SER A 195 24.12 -20.73 -4.18
C SER A 195 24.01 -20.50 -2.66
N GLY A 196 23.22 -21.30 -1.95
CA GLY A 196 23.03 -21.17 -0.50
C GLY A 196 22.20 -19.96 -0.07
N LEU A 197 21.44 -19.36 -0.98
CA LEU A 197 20.57 -18.21 -0.73
C LEU A 197 19.14 -18.67 -0.42
N ASN A 198 18.43 -17.89 0.40
CA ASN A 198 17.01 -18.12 0.70
C ASN A 198 16.13 -17.41 -0.35
N PRO A 199 15.34 -18.13 -1.16
CA PRO A 199 14.54 -17.52 -2.24
C PRO A 199 13.58 -16.43 -1.76
N THR A 200 12.92 -16.59 -0.61
CA THR A 200 12.00 -15.59 -0.04
C THR A 200 12.70 -14.27 0.24
N ALA A 201 13.90 -14.32 0.81
CA ALA A 201 14.70 -13.12 1.02
C ALA A 201 15.13 -12.47 -0.30
N MET A 202 15.44 -13.27 -1.32
CA MET A 202 15.90 -12.75 -2.61
C MET A 202 14.78 -12.06 -3.40
N VAL A 203 13.56 -12.62 -3.42
CA VAL A 203 12.42 -11.97 -4.07
C VAL A 203 12.05 -10.65 -3.39
N ARG A 204 12.22 -10.55 -2.07
CA ARG A 204 12.01 -9.31 -1.32
C ARG A 204 12.99 -8.21 -1.75
N ILE A 205 14.25 -8.55 -2.02
CA ILE A 205 15.26 -7.59 -2.51
C ILE A 205 14.88 -7.07 -3.90
N LEU A 206 14.45 -7.96 -4.80
CA LEU A 206 14.06 -7.57 -6.16
C LEU A 206 12.78 -6.72 -6.18
N GLY A 207 11.82 -7.03 -5.30
CA GLY A 207 10.55 -6.31 -5.20
C GLY A 207 9.88 -6.13 -6.57
N LYS A 208 9.58 -4.88 -6.95
CA LYS A 208 8.95 -4.55 -8.24
C LYS A 208 9.85 -4.73 -9.47
N ARG A 209 11.17 -4.88 -9.30
CA ARG A 209 12.05 -5.23 -10.44
C ARG A 209 11.84 -6.67 -10.89
N LEU A 210 11.15 -7.50 -10.13
CA LEU A 210 10.81 -8.86 -10.54
C LEU A 210 9.76 -8.86 -11.67
N MET A 211 10.17 -9.27 -12.88
CA MET A 211 9.31 -9.31 -14.06
C MET A 211 8.74 -10.69 -14.36
N THR A 212 9.52 -11.73 -14.10
CA THR A 212 9.18 -13.12 -14.37
C THR A 212 9.95 -14.02 -13.40
N VAL A 213 9.50 -15.26 -13.22
CA VAL A 213 10.10 -16.20 -12.27
C VAL A 213 10.37 -17.51 -13.01
N HIS A 214 11.60 -18.00 -12.99
CA HIS A 214 11.92 -19.39 -13.33
C HIS A 214 11.90 -20.19 -12.03
N MET A 215 10.71 -20.67 -11.68
CA MET A 215 10.46 -21.23 -10.36
C MET A 215 10.81 -22.73 -10.34
N LYS A 216 11.64 -23.11 -9.37
CA LYS A 216 12.21 -24.44 -9.18
C LYS A 216 12.24 -24.77 -7.70
N ASP A 217 11.96 -26.02 -7.38
CA ASP A 217 12.20 -26.57 -6.05
C ASP A 217 13.26 -27.66 -6.14
N LEU A 218 14.08 -27.80 -5.10
CA LEU A 218 15.24 -28.70 -5.11
C LEU A 218 15.20 -29.70 -3.97
N ASP A 219 15.72 -30.90 -4.20
CA ASP A 219 15.86 -31.94 -3.18
C ASP A 219 16.80 -31.52 -2.02
N ALA A 220 17.73 -30.60 -2.27
CA ALA A 220 18.60 -29.99 -1.26
C ALA A 220 19.16 -28.62 -1.71
N ALA A 221 19.53 -27.77 -0.75
CA ALA A 221 20.18 -26.48 -1.01
C ALA A 221 21.69 -26.66 -1.29
N LYS A 222 22.01 -27.28 -2.43
CA LYS A 222 23.39 -27.56 -2.86
C LYS A 222 23.53 -27.48 -4.37
N ARG A 223 24.76 -27.29 -4.85
CA ARG A 223 25.06 -27.01 -6.27
C ARG A 223 24.59 -28.09 -7.25
N ASP A 224 24.68 -29.36 -6.86
CA ASP A 224 24.35 -30.54 -7.68
C ASP A 224 22.95 -31.13 -7.38
N ALA A 225 22.09 -30.37 -6.70
CA ALA A 225 20.73 -30.79 -6.38
C ALA A 225 19.84 -30.93 -7.62
N ASN A 226 18.93 -31.89 -7.55
CA ASN A 226 17.96 -32.16 -8.61
C ASN A 226 16.68 -31.40 -8.37
N ASP A 227 16.02 -31.04 -9.48
CA ASP A 227 14.70 -30.44 -9.43
C ASP A 227 13.66 -31.49 -8.98
N VAL A 228 12.81 -31.08 -8.05
CA VAL A 228 11.65 -31.84 -7.58
C VAL A 228 10.36 -31.04 -7.83
N PRO A 229 9.19 -31.70 -7.90
CA PRO A 229 7.93 -30.98 -7.99
C PRO A 229 7.82 -29.89 -6.92
N TRP A 230 7.20 -28.76 -7.27
CA TRP A 230 7.08 -27.64 -6.34
C TRP A 230 6.36 -28.06 -5.06
N GLY A 231 6.93 -27.69 -3.91
CA GLY A 231 6.40 -28.03 -2.59
C GLY A 231 6.95 -29.34 -1.99
N GLU A 232 7.75 -30.10 -2.74
CA GLU A 232 8.40 -31.32 -2.25
C GLU A 232 9.86 -31.11 -1.83
N GLY A 233 10.44 -29.95 -2.16
CA GLY A 233 11.85 -29.66 -1.92
C GLY A 233 12.10 -28.78 -0.71
N CYS A 234 13.33 -28.26 -0.64
CA CYS A 234 13.80 -27.41 0.44
C CYS A 234 13.63 -25.91 0.18
N GLY A 235 12.94 -25.52 -0.91
CA GLY A 235 12.86 -24.13 -1.37
C GLY A 235 11.90 -23.23 -0.59
N GLU A 236 11.04 -23.80 0.27
CA GLU A 236 9.98 -23.07 0.99
C GLU A 236 9.15 -22.18 0.04
N LEU A 237 8.76 -22.76 -1.11
CA LEU A 237 8.15 -22.01 -2.20
C LEU A 237 6.79 -21.40 -1.85
N ASP A 238 6.08 -21.93 -0.84
CA ASP A 238 4.88 -21.33 -0.28
C ASP A 238 5.17 -19.94 0.30
N LYS A 239 6.25 -19.80 1.07
CA LYS A 239 6.71 -18.51 1.60
C LYS A 239 7.15 -17.55 0.51
N VAL A 240 7.69 -18.06 -0.60
CA VAL A 240 8.01 -17.22 -1.77
C VAL A 240 6.72 -16.63 -2.35
N LEU A 241 5.67 -17.43 -2.53
CA LEU A 241 4.39 -16.94 -3.00
C LEU A 241 3.74 -15.97 -1.99
N GLU A 242 3.81 -16.25 -0.69
CA GLU A 242 3.34 -15.33 0.36
C GLU A 242 4.04 -13.97 0.28
N GLU A 243 5.37 -13.95 0.08
CA GLU A 243 6.13 -12.71 -0.07
C GLU A 243 5.78 -11.96 -1.36
N LEU A 244 5.62 -12.66 -2.48
CA LEU A 244 5.19 -12.04 -3.73
C LEU A 244 3.77 -11.46 -3.61
N ALA A 245 2.89 -12.19 -2.92
CA ALA A 245 1.55 -11.73 -2.53
C ALA A 245 1.60 -10.63 -1.45
N ALA A 246 2.71 -10.44 -0.74
CA ALA A 246 2.90 -9.32 0.18
C ALA A 246 3.37 -8.05 -0.55
N CYS A 247 4.28 -8.21 -1.51
CA CYS A 247 4.95 -7.13 -2.25
C CYS A 247 4.15 -6.56 -3.44
N GLY A 248 3.02 -7.16 -3.84
CA GLY A 248 2.29 -6.66 -5.01
C GLY A 248 2.83 -7.14 -6.33
N ALA A 249 3.70 -8.16 -6.31
CA ALA A 249 4.31 -8.65 -7.52
C ALA A 249 3.28 -9.37 -8.38
N VAL A 250 3.21 -8.98 -9.65
CA VAL A 250 2.44 -9.69 -10.69
C VAL A 250 3.40 -10.06 -11.82
N PRO A 251 4.25 -11.08 -11.63
CA PRO A 251 5.16 -11.53 -12.68
C PRO A 251 4.39 -11.91 -13.95
N LEU A 252 4.97 -11.63 -15.12
CA LEU A 252 4.42 -11.99 -16.42
C LEU A 252 4.19 -13.50 -16.53
N LEU A 253 5.10 -14.29 -15.94
CA LEU A 253 5.02 -15.75 -15.91
C LEU A 253 5.72 -16.29 -14.66
N PHE A 254 5.07 -17.24 -14.00
CA PHE A 254 5.70 -18.24 -13.15
C PHE A 254 6.06 -19.44 -14.03
N GLY A 255 7.29 -19.42 -14.54
CA GLY A 255 7.87 -20.43 -15.41
C GLY A 255 8.18 -21.70 -14.63
N ILE A 256 7.52 -22.81 -14.96
CA ILE A 256 7.93 -24.15 -14.50
C ILE A 256 9.17 -24.55 -15.30
N GLU A 257 10.33 -24.41 -14.67
CA GLU A 257 11.62 -24.85 -15.21
C GLU A 257 12.05 -26.15 -14.52
N TYR A 258 11.61 -27.29 -15.02
CA TYR A 258 11.88 -28.59 -14.40
C TYR A 258 12.98 -29.34 -15.15
N GLU A 259 14.20 -29.30 -14.60
CA GLU A 259 15.43 -29.80 -15.21
C GLU A 259 15.81 -31.24 -14.84
N ALA A 260 14.80 -32.09 -14.70
CA ALA A 260 14.95 -33.52 -14.46
C ALA A 260 14.01 -34.34 -15.35
N ASP A 261 14.30 -35.63 -15.50
CA ASP A 261 13.47 -36.60 -16.24
C ASP A 261 13.02 -36.10 -17.65
N TRP A 262 13.97 -35.58 -18.42
CA TRP A 262 13.73 -34.85 -19.69
C TRP A 262 12.84 -35.53 -20.74
N GLN A 263 12.65 -36.84 -20.65
CA GLN A 263 11.82 -37.61 -21.57
C GLN A 263 10.39 -37.80 -21.02
N ASN A 264 10.20 -37.80 -19.70
CA ASN A 264 8.95 -38.15 -19.04
C ASN A 264 8.53 -37.21 -17.91
N ASN A 265 9.00 -35.95 -17.90
CA ASN A 265 8.75 -34.99 -16.82
C ASN A 265 7.32 -34.40 -16.73
N MET A 266 6.40 -34.79 -17.62
CA MET A 266 5.01 -34.32 -17.60
C MET A 266 4.30 -34.51 -16.24
N PRO A 267 4.45 -35.65 -15.52
CA PRO A 267 3.85 -35.82 -14.20
C PRO A 267 4.35 -34.81 -13.17
N GLN A 268 5.63 -34.46 -13.20
CA GLN A 268 6.25 -33.51 -12.27
C GLN A 268 5.80 -32.08 -12.59
N VAL A 269 5.72 -31.70 -13.87
CA VAL A 269 5.15 -30.41 -14.28
C VAL A 269 3.67 -30.31 -13.88
N ALA A 270 2.90 -31.39 -14.02
CA ALA A 270 1.50 -31.44 -13.58
C ALA A 270 1.38 -31.27 -12.05
N ALA A 271 2.27 -31.90 -11.28
CA ALA A 271 2.31 -31.77 -9.83
C ALA A 271 2.65 -30.34 -9.39
N SER A 272 3.66 -29.71 -10.00
CA SER A 272 4.00 -28.30 -9.76
C SER A 272 2.85 -27.34 -10.11
N HIS A 273 2.19 -27.53 -11.26
CA HIS A 273 1.03 -26.72 -11.65
C HIS A 273 -0.12 -26.85 -10.64
N LYS A 274 -0.41 -28.09 -10.20
CA LYS A 274 -1.44 -28.35 -9.19
C LYS A 274 -1.08 -27.67 -7.86
N TRP A 275 0.14 -27.87 -7.38
CA TRP A 275 0.61 -27.27 -6.13
C TRP A 275 0.53 -25.75 -6.16
N PHE A 276 0.92 -25.12 -7.29
CA PHE A 276 0.85 -23.67 -7.45
C PHE A 276 -0.60 -23.16 -7.34
N ALA A 277 -1.53 -23.79 -8.06
CA ALA A 277 -2.94 -23.41 -8.02
C ALA A 277 -3.55 -23.58 -6.62
N GLU A 278 -3.26 -24.69 -5.94
CA GLU A 278 -3.74 -24.93 -4.57
C GLU A 278 -3.14 -23.95 -3.57
N THR A 279 -1.86 -23.65 -3.68
CA THR A 279 -1.14 -22.74 -2.77
C THR A 279 -1.58 -21.28 -2.97
N ALA A 280 -1.67 -20.82 -4.22
CA ALA A 280 -2.15 -19.47 -4.52
C ALA A 280 -3.59 -19.26 -4.02
N GLN A 281 -4.48 -20.25 -4.20
CA GLN A 281 -5.84 -20.21 -3.66
C GLN A 281 -5.87 -20.22 -2.14
N LYS A 282 -5.00 -21.00 -1.49
CA LYS A 282 -4.87 -21.01 -0.03
C LYS A 282 -4.48 -19.62 0.48
N ILE A 283 -3.45 -18.99 -0.08
CA ILE A 283 -3.00 -17.64 0.31
C ILE A 283 -4.12 -16.62 0.11
N ALA A 284 -4.80 -16.65 -1.05
CA ALA A 284 -5.92 -15.75 -1.32
C ALA A 284 -7.10 -15.98 -0.34
N GLY A 285 -7.39 -17.24 -0.01
CA GLY A 285 -8.40 -17.62 0.97
C GLY A 285 -8.07 -17.12 2.38
N GLU A 286 -6.80 -17.17 2.77
CA GLU A 286 -6.34 -16.62 4.06
C GLU A 286 -6.45 -15.09 4.11
N MET A 287 -6.12 -14.39 3.03
CA MET A 287 -6.23 -12.92 2.94
C MET A 287 -7.69 -12.41 2.93
N THR A 288 -8.64 -13.23 2.50
CA THR A 288 -10.07 -12.88 2.42
C THR A 288 -10.91 -13.54 3.50
N ARG A 289 -10.28 -14.30 4.41
CA ARG A 289 -10.95 -14.97 5.52
C ARG A 289 -11.58 -13.95 6.45
N SER A 290 -12.82 -14.21 6.87
CA SER A 290 -13.46 -13.43 7.92
C SER A 290 -13.24 -14.10 9.26
N ASP A 291 -12.71 -13.36 10.24
CA ASP A 291 -12.38 -13.87 11.57
C ASP A 291 -13.03 -13.00 12.66
N PRO A 292 -13.40 -13.58 13.83
CA PRO A 292 -13.98 -12.83 14.95
C PRO A 292 -13.13 -11.63 15.38
N LEU A 293 -13.77 -10.46 15.42
CA LEU A 293 -13.14 -9.20 15.77
C LEU A 293 -13.16 -8.95 17.29
N PHE A 294 -12.04 -8.49 17.80
CA PHE A 294 -11.88 -7.99 19.16
C PHE A 294 -11.38 -6.55 19.14
N VAL A 295 -12.03 -5.69 19.93
CA VAL A 295 -11.76 -4.25 19.98
C VAL A 295 -11.54 -3.83 21.42
N GLY A 296 -10.53 -2.99 21.64
CA GLY A 296 -10.23 -2.38 22.91
C GLY A 296 -9.93 -0.90 22.76
N TRP A 297 -10.29 -0.11 23.76
CA TRP A 297 -10.24 1.34 23.73
C TRP A 297 -9.59 1.88 24.98
N ALA A 298 -8.81 2.94 24.83
CA ALA A 298 -8.38 3.76 25.96
C ALA A 298 -8.13 5.19 25.49
N SER A 299 -8.16 6.13 26.43
CA SER A 299 -7.83 7.53 26.18
C SER A 299 -7.18 8.12 27.43
N ALA A 300 -6.29 9.08 27.21
CA ALA A 300 -5.62 9.81 28.27
C ALA A 300 -5.59 11.31 27.99
N ASP A 301 -5.65 12.09 29.06
CA ASP A 301 -5.28 13.51 29.05
C ASP A 301 -3.75 13.63 28.99
N ILE A 302 -3.28 14.38 27.99
CA ILE A 302 -1.86 14.66 27.77
C ILE A 302 -1.54 16.14 27.93
N THR A 303 -2.42 16.89 28.59
CA THR A 303 -2.20 18.29 28.93
C THR A 303 -1.11 18.38 30.00
N PRO A 304 0.00 19.10 29.76
CA PRO A 304 1.03 19.32 30.77
C PRO A 304 0.52 20.25 31.88
N ASP A 305 1.06 20.09 33.07
CA ASP A 305 0.79 20.93 34.24
C ASP A 305 1.74 22.13 34.37
N GLN A 306 2.71 22.24 33.47
CA GLN A 306 3.68 23.33 33.39
C GLN A 306 3.63 24.04 32.02
N PRO A 307 4.08 25.31 31.95
CA PRO A 307 4.29 26.00 30.68
C PRO A 307 5.21 25.19 29.76
N VAL A 308 4.93 25.18 28.47
CA VAL A 308 5.69 24.45 27.44
C VAL A 308 5.61 25.20 26.12
N ALA A 309 6.60 25.03 25.24
CA ALA A 309 6.55 25.61 23.90
C ALA A 309 5.39 25.02 23.08
N ILE A 310 4.55 25.89 22.52
CA ILE A 310 3.49 25.56 21.57
C ILE A 310 4.08 25.59 20.15
N ILE A 311 3.91 24.50 19.41
CA ILE A 311 4.54 24.30 18.09
C ILE A 311 3.55 24.46 16.94
N GLY A 312 4.07 24.70 15.72
CA GLY A 312 3.27 24.85 14.49
C GLY A 312 3.24 26.27 13.91
N GLN A 313 3.82 27.26 14.60
CA GLN A 313 3.96 28.63 14.10
C GLN A 313 5.44 29.06 14.09
N TYR A 314 5.77 30.14 13.38
CA TYR A 314 7.15 30.62 13.23
C TYR A 314 7.78 31.22 14.50
N ASN A 315 6.96 31.66 15.45
CA ASN A 315 7.43 32.32 16.66
C ASN A 315 7.25 31.39 17.86
N THR A 316 8.20 31.42 18.80
CA THR A 316 8.05 30.75 20.10
C THR A 316 6.84 31.31 20.83
N ARG A 317 5.87 30.43 21.12
CA ARG A 317 4.74 30.70 22.01
C ARG A 317 4.91 29.82 23.23
N LEU A 318 5.11 30.43 24.39
CA LEU A 318 5.12 29.70 25.66
C LEU A 318 3.68 29.59 26.16
N SER A 319 3.25 28.38 26.55
CA SER A 319 1.87 28.18 26.98
C SER A 319 1.55 28.89 28.29
N GLU A 320 0.39 29.55 28.34
CA GLU A 320 -0.19 30.23 29.51
C GLU A 320 -1.26 29.37 30.21
N GLY A 321 -1.29 28.07 29.89
CA GLY A 321 -2.30 27.12 30.35
C GLY A 321 -3.00 26.41 29.19
N ALA A 322 -4.15 25.79 29.46
CA ALA A 322 -5.00 25.13 28.47
C ALA A 322 -6.41 25.71 28.53
N ILE A 323 -7.02 25.98 27.37
CA ILE A 323 -8.45 26.35 27.31
C ILE A 323 -9.34 25.11 27.25
N ASP A 324 -8.80 24.00 26.77
CA ASP A 324 -9.42 22.69 26.76
C ASP A 324 -8.34 21.59 26.79
N PRO A 325 -8.66 20.38 27.31
CA PRO A 325 -7.70 19.31 27.40
C PRO A 325 -7.27 18.83 26.02
N ILE A 326 -5.97 18.62 25.85
CA ILE A 326 -5.40 17.84 24.75
C ILE A 326 -5.33 16.37 25.15
N THR A 327 -5.77 15.49 24.25
CA THR A 327 -5.96 14.07 24.55
C THR A 327 -5.24 13.18 23.55
N LEU A 328 -4.97 11.95 23.96
CA LEU A 328 -4.72 10.85 23.03
C LEU A 328 -5.79 9.78 23.19
N THR A 329 -6.12 9.10 22.09
CA THR A 329 -7.04 7.96 22.07
C THR A 329 -6.37 6.82 21.33
N ALA A 330 -6.42 5.62 21.90
CA ALA A 330 -5.91 4.39 21.32
C ALA A 330 -7.07 3.41 21.06
N LEU A 331 -7.04 2.81 19.86
CA LEU A 331 -7.92 1.76 19.38
C LEU A 331 -7.08 0.53 19.08
N ALA A 332 -7.27 -0.55 19.84
CA ALA A 332 -6.65 -1.84 19.56
C ALA A 332 -7.64 -2.75 18.82
N LEU A 333 -7.19 -3.31 17.71
CA LEU A 333 -7.93 -4.25 16.86
C LEU A 333 -7.18 -5.58 16.82
N GLU A 334 -7.91 -6.67 16.94
CA GLU A 334 -7.38 -8.03 16.80
C GLU A 334 -8.43 -8.94 16.19
N THR A 335 -8.08 -9.72 15.18
CA THR A 335 -8.88 -10.87 14.77
C THR A 335 -8.23 -12.15 15.27
N ARG A 336 -9.02 -13.11 15.77
CA ARG A 336 -8.49 -14.36 16.36
C ARG A 336 -8.98 -15.58 15.60
N PHE A 337 -8.07 -16.52 15.35
CA PHE A 337 -8.36 -17.79 14.69
C PHE A 337 -8.27 -18.99 15.64
N GLU A 338 -9.01 -20.08 15.35
CA GLU A 338 -9.05 -21.31 16.16
C GLU A 338 -7.68 -21.99 16.31
N GLN A 339 -6.74 -21.76 15.38
CA GLN A 339 -5.37 -22.33 15.43
C GLN A 339 -4.31 -21.35 15.96
N GLY A 340 -4.71 -20.25 16.62
CA GLY A 340 -3.80 -19.28 17.23
C GLY A 340 -3.20 -18.24 16.28
N ALA A 341 -3.52 -18.30 14.98
CA ALA A 341 -3.23 -17.19 14.06
C ALA A 341 -4.09 -15.97 14.42
N LYS A 342 -3.53 -14.78 14.22
CA LYS A 342 -4.21 -13.52 14.46
C LYS A 342 -3.70 -12.45 13.52
N GLU A 343 -4.56 -11.47 13.26
CA GLU A 343 -4.15 -10.18 12.73
C GLU A 343 -4.39 -9.12 13.80
N GLU A 344 -3.59 -8.05 13.79
CA GLU A 344 -3.65 -7.02 14.83
C GLU A 344 -3.27 -5.64 14.31
N ALA A 345 -3.78 -4.59 14.96
CA ALA A 345 -3.37 -3.21 14.74
C ALA A 345 -3.66 -2.39 16.00
N VAL A 346 -2.81 -1.41 16.31
CA VAL A 346 -3.14 -0.37 17.28
C VAL A 346 -3.07 0.98 16.59
N LEU A 347 -4.20 1.68 16.54
CA LEU A 347 -4.33 3.02 15.98
C LEU A 347 -4.41 4.04 17.10
N VAL A 348 -3.51 5.02 17.10
CA VAL A 348 -3.45 6.09 18.07
C VAL A 348 -3.60 7.43 17.37
N SER A 349 -4.42 8.29 17.96
CA SER A 349 -4.57 9.68 17.56
C SER A 349 -4.32 10.59 18.75
N CYS A 350 -3.53 11.64 18.54
CA CYS A 350 -3.16 12.59 19.59
C CYS A 350 -3.38 14.04 19.15
N ASP A 351 -3.81 14.86 20.12
CA ASP A 351 -3.99 16.29 19.96
C ASP A 351 -2.62 17.00 20.01
N LEU A 352 -1.81 16.79 18.98
CA LEU A 352 -0.49 17.38 18.76
C LEU A 352 -0.36 17.90 17.32
N CYS A 353 0.71 18.64 17.04
CA CYS A 353 1.02 19.07 15.68
C CYS A 353 1.50 17.88 14.83
N PHE A 354 2.39 17.05 15.36
CA PHE A 354 2.86 15.80 14.75
C PHE A 354 3.51 14.92 15.83
N VAL A 355 3.85 13.67 15.48
CA VAL A 355 4.71 12.79 16.28
C VAL A 355 5.84 12.30 15.39
N ASP A 356 7.08 12.63 15.74
CA ASP A 356 8.26 12.23 14.99
C ASP A 356 8.56 10.72 15.16
N ASN A 357 9.29 10.14 14.19
CA ASN A 357 9.59 8.71 14.16
C ASN A 357 10.41 8.26 15.39
N ALA A 358 11.32 9.12 15.88
CA ALA A 358 12.11 8.80 17.06
C ALA A 358 11.22 8.64 18.30
N THR A 359 10.20 9.48 18.47
CA THR A 359 9.20 9.38 19.53
C THR A 359 8.33 8.13 19.38
N VAL A 360 7.89 7.79 18.16
CA VAL A 360 7.17 6.52 17.92
C VAL A 360 8.02 5.30 18.29
N ASN A 361 9.31 5.31 17.98
CA ASN A 361 10.24 4.24 18.37
C ASN A 361 10.43 4.15 19.90
N LYS A 362 10.46 5.29 20.61
CA LYS A 362 10.44 5.30 22.08
C LYS A 362 9.16 4.65 22.63
N ILE A 363 7.99 4.92 22.03
CA ILE A 363 6.72 4.26 22.39
C ILE A 363 6.78 2.75 22.14
N ARG A 364 7.22 2.32 20.95
CA ARG A 364 7.39 0.90 20.59
C ARG A 364 8.27 0.17 21.60
N ALA A 365 9.39 0.78 21.98
CA ALA A 365 10.30 0.23 22.98
C ALA A 365 9.64 0.13 24.37
N ALA A 366 8.80 1.10 24.75
CA ALA A 366 8.10 1.12 26.03
C ALA A 366 6.99 0.07 26.13
N ILE A 367 6.24 -0.20 25.04
CA ILE A 367 5.12 -1.15 25.05
C ILE A 367 5.56 -2.60 24.86
N LYS A 368 6.64 -2.86 24.11
CA LYS A 368 7.11 -4.23 23.80
C LYS A 368 7.27 -5.13 25.03
N PRO A 369 7.87 -4.70 26.16
CA PRO A 369 7.95 -5.54 27.36
C PRO A 369 6.63 -5.64 28.15
N ARG A 370 5.67 -4.72 27.94
CA ARG A 370 4.39 -4.66 28.66
C ARG A 370 3.32 -5.53 28.01
N ILE A 371 3.30 -5.59 26.67
CA ILE A 371 2.37 -6.38 25.86
C ILE A 371 3.15 -7.21 24.82
N PRO A 372 3.88 -8.25 25.25
CA PRO A 372 4.82 -8.99 24.39
C PRO A 372 4.14 -9.73 23.23
N ASP A 373 2.84 -9.95 23.31
CA ASP A 373 2.06 -10.61 22.26
C ASP A 373 1.70 -9.66 21.10
N PHE A 374 1.90 -8.35 21.22
CA PHE A 374 1.66 -7.37 20.16
C PHE A 374 2.93 -7.09 19.36
N ASP A 375 2.86 -7.13 18.03
CA ASP A 375 3.91 -6.66 17.13
C ASP A 375 3.97 -5.11 17.12
N PRO A 376 5.04 -4.48 17.65
CA PRO A 376 5.15 -3.02 17.67
C PRO A 376 5.21 -2.38 16.27
N ASN A 377 5.49 -3.15 15.21
CA ASN A 377 5.43 -2.66 13.83
C ASN A 377 3.99 -2.45 13.34
N LYS A 378 2.99 -2.95 14.08
CA LYS A 378 1.56 -2.75 13.80
C LYS A 378 0.95 -1.61 14.60
N LEU A 379 1.79 -0.78 15.22
CA LEU A 379 1.41 0.48 15.86
C LEU A 379 1.39 1.62 14.84
N VAL A 380 0.26 2.33 14.75
CA VAL A 380 0.11 3.59 14.04
C VAL A 380 -0.15 4.70 15.07
N VAL A 381 0.65 5.77 15.04
CA VAL A 381 0.48 6.98 15.84
C VAL A 381 0.34 8.17 14.90
N SER A 382 -0.81 8.84 14.95
CA SER A 382 -1.16 9.99 14.12
C SER A 382 -1.50 11.21 14.96
N ALA A 383 -1.38 12.39 14.38
CA ALA A 383 -1.73 13.65 15.01
C ALA A 383 -3.00 14.25 14.39
N THR A 384 -3.80 14.97 15.19
CA THR A 384 -4.88 15.82 14.68
C THR A 384 -4.36 17.04 13.93
N HIS A 385 -3.06 17.30 14.04
CA HIS A 385 -2.39 18.49 13.52
C HIS A 385 -2.94 19.77 14.15
N THR A 386 -3.12 19.76 15.47
CA THR A 386 -3.37 21.00 16.21
C THR A 386 -2.08 21.82 16.28
N HIS A 387 -2.21 23.11 15.95
CA HIS A 387 -1.12 24.07 16.10
C HIS A 387 -1.08 24.68 17.52
N ASP A 388 -1.90 24.19 18.44
CA ASP A 388 -1.92 24.64 19.84
C ASP A 388 -1.52 23.49 20.79
N GLY A 389 -0.62 22.63 20.32
CA GLY A 389 -0.04 21.52 21.08
C GLY A 389 1.45 21.73 21.41
N PRO A 390 1.98 20.99 22.41
CA PRO A 390 3.39 21.01 22.80
C PRO A 390 4.31 20.29 21.81
N GLY A 391 5.61 20.62 21.86
CA GLY A 391 6.67 19.88 21.17
C GLY A 391 7.17 18.65 21.94
N LEU A 392 7.78 17.68 21.24
CA LEU A 392 8.13 16.35 21.79
C LEU A 392 9.64 16.08 21.97
N ASP A 393 10.51 16.77 21.24
CA ASP A 393 11.96 16.55 21.33
C ASP A 393 12.70 17.85 20.97
N ASP A 394 13.58 18.32 21.87
CA ASP A 394 14.32 19.57 21.64
C ASP A 394 15.24 19.45 20.40
N ALA A 395 15.71 18.24 20.07
CA ALA A 395 16.56 17.99 18.91
C ALA A 395 15.84 18.20 17.57
N THR A 396 14.50 18.16 17.55
CA THR A 396 13.69 18.42 16.36
C THR A 396 13.68 19.90 16.00
N TYR A 397 13.77 20.78 16.99
CA TYR A 397 13.50 22.21 16.80
C TYR A 397 14.75 23.06 16.57
N GLU A 398 15.96 22.54 16.79
CA GLU A 398 17.24 23.22 16.52
C GLU A 398 17.32 24.70 16.98
N GLY A 399 16.62 25.05 18.06
CA GLY A 399 16.57 26.41 18.63
C GLY A 399 15.44 27.31 18.12
N VAL A 400 14.58 26.85 17.20
CA VAL A 400 13.41 27.60 16.69
C VAL A 400 12.43 27.98 17.81
N TYR A 401 12.23 27.07 18.76
CA TYR A 401 11.35 27.27 19.93
C TYR A 401 12.16 27.43 21.22
N ASP A 402 13.15 28.32 21.21
CA ASP A 402 14.02 28.56 22.36
C ASP A 402 13.22 29.08 23.58
N ILE A 403 13.22 28.29 24.65
CA ILE A 403 12.61 28.61 25.95
C ILE A 403 13.67 28.85 27.04
N SER A 404 14.94 29.01 26.71
CA SER A 404 16.04 29.21 27.68
C SER A 404 15.83 30.38 28.65
N GLY A 405 14.99 31.36 28.27
CA GLY A 405 14.56 32.47 29.13
C GLY A 405 13.45 32.15 30.13
N ALA A 406 12.89 30.93 30.14
CA ALA A 406 11.75 30.52 30.96
C ALA A 406 12.11 29.27 31.80
N PRO A 407 12.80 29.41 32.94
CA PRO A 407 13.33 28.27 33.72
C PRO A 407 12.25 27.41 34.39
N ASP A 408 11.02 27.92 34.53
CA ASP A 408 9.88 27.18 35.08
C ASP A 408 9.07 26.44 34.00
N ALA A 409 9.47 26.56 32.73
CA ALA A 409 8.86 25.86 31.61
C ALA A 409 9.48 24.48 31.41
N MET A 410 8.63 23.53 31.05
CA MET A 410 9.01 22.19 30.61
C MET A 410 9.64 22.26 29.21
N THR A 411 10.77 21.57 29.00
CA THR A 411 11.36 21.45 27.65
C THR A 411 10.55 20.51 26.77
N ALA A 412 10.76 20.56 25.46
CA ALA A 412 10.08 19.63 24.55
C ALA A 412 10.44 18.17 24.87
N SER A 413 11.71 17.90 25.23
CA SER A 413 12.15 16.55 25.61
C SER A 413 11.54 16.06 26.92
N GLU A 414 11.34 16.96 27.90
CA GLU A 414 10.65 16.63 29.16
C GLU A 414 9.18 16.29 28.91
N TYR A 415 8.49 17.09 28.08
CA TYR A 415 7.12 16.79 27.66
C TYR A 415 7.07 15.48 26.85
N GLY A 416 8.01 15.26 25.94
CA GLY A 416 8.12 14.02 25.16
C GLY A 416 8.25 12.78 26.03
N ALA A 417 9.05 12.84 27.11
CA ALA A 417 9.15 11.73 28.06
C ALA A 417 7.83 11.46 28.79
N PHE A 418 7.14 12.51 29.23
CA PHE A 418 5.80 12.41 29.80
C PHE A 418 4.79 11.79 28.80
N PHE A 419 4.80 12.27 27.55
CA PHE A 419 3.94 11.80 26.48
C PHE A 419 4.18 10.32 26.16
N VAL A 420 5.43 9.89 26.01
CA VAL A 420 5.78 8.49 25.71
C VAL A 420 5.22 7.54 26.77
N GLU A 421 5.35 7.87 28.05
CA GLU A 421 4.80 7.03 29.13
C GLU A 421 3.27 6.99 29.10
N LYS A 422 2.62 8.16 28.92
CA LYS A 422 1.16 8.23 28.79
C LYS A 422 0.64 7.45 27.58
N ALA A 423 1.31 7.56 26.44
CA ALA A 423 0.98 6.84 25.23
C ALA A 423 1.14 5.33 25.44
N ALA A 424 2.26 4.89 26.04
CA ALA A 424 2.50 3.49 26.33
C ALA A 424 1.44 2.90 27.26
N ASP A 425 1.11 3.57 28.37
CA ASP A 425 0.06 3.13 29.30
C ASP A 425 -1.31 3.04 28.62
N THR A 426 -1.63 4.01 27.77
CA THR A 426 -2.93 4.03 27.08
C THR A 426 -3.01 2.94 26.01
N ILE A 427 -1.92 2.70 25.28
CA ILE A 427 -1.84 1.61 24.31
C ILE A 427 -1.98 0.25 25.02
N VAL A 428 -1.30 0.05 26.14
CA VAL A 428 -1.41 -1.16 26.96
C VAL A 428 -2.84 -1.34 27.45
N ALA A 429 -3.48 -0.29 27.97
CA ALA A 429 -4.87 -0.35 28.43
C ALA A 429 -5.86 -0.66 27.29
N ALA A 430 -5.68 -0.06 26.10
CA ALA A 430 -6.48 -0.39 24.92
C ALA A 430 -6.25 -1.85 24.49
N TRP A 431 -5.00 -2.32 24.54
CA TRP A 431 -4.65 -3.69 24.21
C TRP A 431 -5.32 -4.68 25.19
N GLU A 432 -5.13 -4.49 26.49
CA GLU A 432 -5.65 -5.40 27.52
C GLU A 432 -7.18 -5.39 27.64
N SER A 433 -7.85 -4.32 27.21
CA SER A 433 -9.31 -4.20 27.24
C SER A 433 -10.03 -4.81 26.03
N ARG A 434 -9.30 -5.41 25.08
CA ARG A 434 -9.90 -6.03 23.89
C ARG A 434 -10.97 -7.06 24.24
N SER A 435 -12.17 -6.86 23.73
CA SER A 435 -13.32 -7.77 23.90
C SER A 435 -14.02 -8.00 22.56
N ALA A 436 -14.82 -9.06 22.46
CA ALA A 436 -15.54 -9.38 21.23
C ALA A 436 -16.38 -8.17 20.79
N ALA A 437 -16.27 -7.79 19.53
CA ALA A 437 -16.85 -6.55 19.05
C ALA A 437 -17.25 -6.67 17.57
N GLY A 438 -18.13 -5.77 17.15
CA GLY A 438 -18.48 -5.59 15.75
C GLY A 438 -17.94 -4.28 15.20
N VAL A 439 -17.78 -4.22 13.88
CA VAL A 439 -17.47 -2.99 13.15
C VAL A 439 -18.51 -2.75 12.06
N SER A 440 -18.80 -1.50 11.78
CA SER A 440 -19.47 -1.08 10.54
C SER A 440 -18.88 0.22 10.05
N TRP A 441 -19.18 0.60 8.82
CA TRP A 441 -18.65 1.79 8.20
C TRP A 441 -19.77 2.65 7.61
N ALA A 442 -19.48 3.93 7.40
CA ALA A 442 -20.33 4.79 6.58
C ALA A 442 -19.50 5.92 5.95
N LEU A 443 -20.09 6.57 4.94
CA LEU A 443 -19.57 7.81 4.36
C LEU A 443 -20.57 8.94 4.63
N GLY A 444 -20.25 9.81 5.59
CA GLY A 444 -20.96 11.07 5.82
C GLY A 444 -20.40 12.20 4.97
N HIS A 445 -20.98 13.39 5.10
CA HIS A 445 -20.44 14.60 4.49
C HIS A 445 -20.48 15.79 5.46
N ALA A 446 -19.33 16.45 5.66
CA ALA A 446 -19.21 17.64 6.50
C ALA A 446 -18.26 18.66 5.85
N VAL A 447 -18.78 19.87 5.58
CA VAL A 447 -17.95 20.97 5.05
C VAL A 447 -17.14 21.57 6.18
N VAL A 448 -15.86 21.23 6.27
CA VAL A 448 -14.94 21.73 7.32
C VAL A 448 -13.81 22.56 6.72
N GLY A 449 -13.02 21.95 5.84
CA GLY A 449 -11.86 22.57 5.21
C GLY A 449 -12.13 23.09 3.80
N ILE A 450 -11.36 24.10 3.40
CA ILE A 450 -11.23 24.52 2.00
C ILE A 450 -9.76 24.51 1.60
N ASN A 451 -9.49 24.43 0.31
CA ASN A 451 -8.12 24.56 -0.17
C ASN A 451 -7.56 25.94 0.20
N ARG A 452 -6.38 25.97 0.83
CA ARG A 452 -5.77 27.21 1.34
C ARG A 452 -4.87 27.89 0.34
N ARG A 453 -4.72 27.32 -0.86
CA ARG A 453 -3.82 27.80 -1.92
C ARG A 453 -4.63 28.59 -2.96
N VAL A 454 -4.54 29.92 -2.89
CA VAL A 454 -5.29 30.87 -3.72
C VAL A 454 -4.50 31.20 -4.98
N GLN A 455 -5.11 30.99 -6.15
CA GLN A 455 -4.50 31.18 -7.46
C GLN A 455 -4.93 32.50 -8.12
N TYR A 456 -4.02 33.13 -8.84
CA TYR A 456 -4.24 34.37 -9.59
C TYR A 456 -4.03 34.20 -11.10
N PHE A 457 -4.60 35.09 -11.93
CA PHE A 457 -4.51 35.02 -13.40
C PHE A 457 -3.09 35.08 -13.98
N ASP A 458 -2.08 35.48 -13.20
CA ASP A 458 -0.67 35.44 -13.60
C ASP A 458 -0.01 34.06 -13.41
N GLY A 459 -0.78 33.07 -12.94
CA GLY A 459 -0.32 31.71 -12.68
C GLY A 459 0.29 31.51 -11.29
N LYS A 460 0.42 32.55 -10.46
CA LYS A 460 0.96 32.42 -9.11
C LYS A 460 -0.09 31.92 -8.13
N THR A 461 0.38 31.16 -7.15
CA THR A 461 -0.41 30.68 -6.02
C THR A 461 0.16 31.21 -4.71
N VAL A 462 -0.72 31.62 -3.79
CA VAL A 462 -0.34 32.09 -2.45
C VAL A 462 -1.18 31.38 -1.40
N MET A 463 -0.53 30.79 -0.41
CA MET A 463 -1.19 30.24 0.77
C MET A 463 -1.88 31.37 1.56
N TYR A 464 -3.18 31.22 1.80
CA TYR A 464 -4.06 32.25 2.36
C TYR A 464 -4.04 33.57 1.59
N GLY A 465 -3.92 33.51 0.25
CA GLY A 465 -3.95 34.69 -0.61
C GLY A 465 -5.25 35.50 -0.51
N ASP A 466 -5.17 36.78 -0.88
CA ASP A 466 -6.30 37.71 -0.88
C ASP A 466 -7.28 37.41 -2.03
N THR A 467 -8.46 36.91 -1.67
CA THR A 467 -9.56 36.56 -2.59
C THR A 467 -10.36 37.77 -3.07
N ASN A 468 -10.06 38.97 -2.60
CA ASN A 468 -10.70 40.23 -3.02
C ASN A 468 -9.92 40.96 -4.13
N ARG A 469 -8.80 40.39 -4.59
CA ARG A 469 -8.03 40.94 -5.72
C ARG A 469 -8.77 40.74 -7.05
N GLU A 470 -8.63 41.69 -7.97
CA GLU A 470 -9.20 41.59 -9.32
C GLU A 470 -8.64 40.37 -10.08
N GLU A 471 -7.39 39.98 -9.79
CA GLU A 471 -6.75 38.84 -10.43
C GLU A 471 -7.07 37.48 -9.79
N PHE A 472 -7.93 37.42 -8.75
CA PHE A 472 -8.31 36.16 -8.12
C PHE A 472 -9.00 35.24 -9.14
N MET A 473 -8.41 34.07 -9.36
CA MET A 473 -8.92 33.08 -10.30
C MET A 473 -9.73 31.99 -9.59
N GLY A 474 -9.23 31.52 -8.45
CA GLY A 474 -9.82 30.40 -7.72
C GLY A 474 -8.84 29.79 -6.73
N PHE A 475 -9.12 28.55 -6.33
CA PHE A 475 -8.22 27.75 -5.52
C PHE A 475 -7.48 26.75 -6.40
N GLU A 476 -6.23 26.46 -6.07
CA GLU A 476 -5.36 25.59 -6.87
C GLU A 476 -5.90 24.15 -6.97
N GLY A 477 -6.43 23.63 -5.86
CA GLY A 477 -6.97 22.27 -5.77
C GLY A 477 -8.42 22.23 -5.28
N SER A 478 -8.98 21.03 -5.31
CA SER A 478 -10.30 20.74 -4.73
C SER A 478 -10.28 20.82 -3.20
N ALA A 479 -11.47 20.75 -2.61
CA ALA A 479 -11.65 20.38 -1.21
C ALA A 479 -12.46 19.07 -1.17
N ASP A 480 -12.25 18.27 -0.13
CA ASP A 480 -13.04 17.07 0.14
C ASP A 480 -13.95 17.33 1.35
N SER A 481 -15.24 17.04 1.18
CA SER A 481 -16.23 17.13 2.26
C SER A 481 -16.73 15.75 2.69
N GLY A 482 -16.18 14.68 2.11
CA GLY A 482 -16.41 13.32 2.55
C GLY A 482 -15.93 13.13 3.98
N LEU A 483 -16.68 12.35 4.75
CA LEU A 483 -16.39 11.99 6.12
C LEU A 483 -16.43 10.46 6.25
N PRO A 484 -15.34 9.75 5.90
CA PRO A 484 -15.21 8.32 6.16
C PRO A 484 -15.27 8.02 7.66
N LEU A 485 -16.13 7.08 8.05
CA LEU A 485 -16.42 6.73 9.43
C LEU A 485 -16.35 5.23 9.65
N LEU A 486 -15.72 4.80 10.75
CA LEU A 486 -15.83 3.44 11.29
C LEU A 486 -16.48 3.48 12.66
N PHE A 487 -17.50 2.66 12.86
CA PHE A 487 -18.23 2.51 14.12
C PHE A 487 -17.92 1.16 14.73
N PHE A 488 -17.71 1.15 16.05
CA PHE A 488 -17.39 -0.07 16.79
C PHE A 488 -18.44 -0.34 17.84
N TRP A 489 -18.81 -1.61 17.98
CA TRP A 489 -20.01 -2.04 18.69
C TRP A 489 -19.71 -3.19 19.63
N THR A 490 -20.41 -3.25 20.76
CA THR A 490 -20.47 -4.47 21.57
C THR A 490 -21.29 -5.56 20.83
N PRO A 491 -21.22 -6.83 21.27
CA PRO A 491 -22.09 -7.90 20.74
C PRO A 491 -23.59 -7.59 20.88
N GLU A 492 -23.97 -6.75 21.86
CA GLU A 492 -25.32 -6.26 22.11
C GLU A 492 -25.71 -5.08 21.19
N LYS A 493 -24.85 -4.70 20.23
CA LYS A 493 -25.03 -3.58 19.30
C LYS A 493 -25.09 -2.21 19.98
N GLU A 494 -24.39 -2.05 21.09
CA GLU A 494 -24.16 -0.75 21.73
C GLU A 494 -22.88 -0.11 21.20
N LEU A 495 -22.94 1.18 20.87
CA LEU A 495 -21.81 1.89 20.26
C LEU A 495 -20.71 2.16 21.31
N THR A 496 -19.50 1.66 21.06
CA THR A 496 -18.35 1.89 21.94
C THR A 496 -17.51 3.09 21.49
N GLY A 497 -17.38 3.29 20.18
CA GLY A 497 -16.56 4.36 19.66
C GLY A 497 -16.70 4.57 18.16
N VAL A 498 -16.19 5.71 17.70
CA VAL A 498 -16.17 6.10 16.29
C VAL A 498 -14.78 6.59 15.89
N LEU A 499 -14.27 6.09 14.78
CA LEU A 499 -13.12 6.64 14.09
C LEU A 499 -13.63 7.62 13.03
N VAL A 500 -13.09 8.85 13.05
CA VAL A 500 -13.51 9.95 12.18
C VAL A 500 -12.32 10.40 11.33
N ASN A 501 -12.34 10.11 10.03
CA ASN A 501 -11.32 10.55 9.09
C ASN A 501 -11.76 11.86 8.43
N LEU A 502 -11.06 12.96 8.72
CA LEU A 502 -11.46 14.30 8.31
C LEU A 502 -10.34 14.96 7.48
N PRO A 503 -10.58 15.36 6.22
CA PRO A 503 -9.59 16.03 5.36
C PRO A 503 -9.44 17.51 5.73
N CYS A 504 -9.08 17.80 6.98
CA CYS A 504 -8.81 19.14 7.45
C CYS A 504 -7.92 19.10 8.70
N PRO A 505 -6.79 19.82 8.73
CA PRO A 505 -5.99 19.97 9.93
C PRO A 505 -6.70 20.82 10.99
N SER A 506 -6.30 20.64 12.24
CA SER A 506 -6.97 21.22 13.42
C SER A 506 -6.45 22.62 13.74
N GLN A 507 -6.74 23.55 12.83
CA GLN A 507 -6.08 24.86 12.77
C GLN A 507 -7.04 26.06 12.89
N GLU A 508 -8.26 25.92 13.41
CA GLU A 508 -9.15 27.09 13.50
C GLU A 508 -8.65 28.14 14.50
N THR A 509 -7.94 27.73 15.56
CA THR A 509 -7.39 28.60 16.60
C THR A 509 -5.87 28.63 16.67
N GLU A 510 -5.16 28.33 15.57
CA GLU A 510 -3.70 28.06 15.47
C GLU A 510 -2.67 29.12 15.97
N SER A 511 -3.10 30.17 16.68
CA SER A 511 -2.27 31.27 17.20
C SER A 511 -2.51 31.57 18.69
N LEU A 512 -3.11 30.65 19.44
CA LEU A 512 -3.35 30.84 20.88
C LEU A 512 -2.06 30.85 21.70
N LEU A 513 -2.13 31.41 22.91
CA LEU A 513 -1.11 31.20 23.95
C LEU A 513 -1.51 30.07 24.90
N GLN A 514 -2.67 29.46 24.70
CA GLN A 514 -3.17 28.34 25.48
C GLN A 514 -3.19 27.07 24.65
N LEU A 515 -2.96 25.93 25.31
CA LEU A 515 -3.10 24.62 24.71
C LEU A 515 -4.56 24.33 24.36
N SER A 516 -4.76 23.68 23.21
CA SER A 516 -6.09 23.31 22.73
C SER A 516 -6.05 22.14 21.75
N ALA A 517 -7.07 21.29 21.83
CA ALA A 517 -7.40 20.30 20.80
C ALA A 517 -8.19 20.90 19.62
N ASP A 518 -8.30 22.23 19.55
CA ASP A 518 -9.00 22.99 18.51
C ASP A 518 -10.47 22.49 18.38
N PHE A 519 -11.02 22.39 17.18
CA PHE A 519 -12.38 21.91 16.97
C PHE A 519 -12.61 20.45 17.42
N TRP A 520 -11.56 19.64 17.64
CA TRP A 520 -11.75 18.26 18.13
C TRP A 520 -12.24 18.21 19.57
N HIS A 521 -11.92 19.21 20.41
CA HIS A 521 -12.55 19.31 21.72
C HIS A 521 -14.08 19.41 21.59
N GLU A 522 -14.55 20.32 20.75
CA GLU A 522 -15.97 20.57 20.53
C GLU A 522 -16.66 19.36 19.87
N ILE A 523 -16.01 18.70 18.89
CA ILE A 523 -16.53 17.48 18.26
C ILE A 523 -16.74 16.38 19.33
N ARG A 524 -15.75 16.14 20.18
CA ARG A 524 -15.84 15.12 21.25
C ARG A 524 -16.96 15.45 22.23
N GLY A 525 -17.07 16.71 22.65
CA GLY A 525 -18.13 17.18 23.55
C GLY A 525 -19.52 16.98 22.94
N ASN A 526 -19.70 17.41 21.69
CA ASN A 526 -20.97 17.32 20.97
C ASN A 526 -21.40 15.85 20.76
N LEU A 527 -20.49 15.00 20.31
CA LEU A 527 -20.77 13.57 20.09
C LEU A 527 -21.10 12.84 21.39
N ARG A 528 -20.35 13.08 22.47
CA ARG A 528 -20.64 12.47 23.79
C ARG A 528 -21.97 12.93 24.36
N GLN A 529 -22.36 14.18 24.11
CA GLN A 529 -23.68 14.69 24.50
C GLN A 529 -24.81 13.96 23.76
N ARG A 530 -24.63 13.65 22.46
CA ARG A 530 -25.66 12.99 21.62
C ARG A 530 -25.71 11.48 21.80
N LEU A 531 -24.54 10.83 21.85
CA LEU A 531 -24.38 9.39 21.69
C LEU A 531 -23.95 8.68 22.99
N GLY A 532 -23.62 9.44 24.04
CA GLY A 532 -23.28 8.91 25.36
C GLY A 532 -21.87 9.32 25.83
N SER A 533 -21.74 9.60 27.13
CA SER A 533 -20.48 10.10 27.71
C SER A 533 -19.31 9.10 27.67
N GLY A 534 -19.61 7.81 27.51
CA GLY A 534 -18.62 6.74 27.38
C GLY A 534 -18.07 6.55 25.96
N LEU A 535 -18.53 7.33 24.97
CA LEU A 535 -18.08 7.20 23.59
C LEU A 535 -16.59 7.55 23.44
N TYR A 536 -15.83 6.64 22.83
CA TYR A 536 -14.49 6.91 22.33
C TYR A 536 -14.55 7.54 20.93
N ILE A 537 -13.70 8.53 20.69
CA ILE A 537 -13.56 9.17 19.38
C ILE A 537 -12.09 9.05 19.00
N LEU A 538 -11.79 8.45 17.84
CA LEU A 538 -10.46 8.43 17.25
C LEU A 538 -10.42 9.41 16.07
N PRO A 539 -9.91 10.64 16.27
CA PRO A 539 -9.73 11.58 15.16
C PRO A 539 -8.65 11.12 14.19
N GLN A 540 -8.79 11.40 12.92
CA GLN A 540 -7.71 11.30 11.96
C GLN A 540 -7.73 12.51 11.04
N CYS A 541 -6.57 13.16 10.89
CA CYS A 541 -6.37 14.10 9.81
C CYS A 541 -6.10 13.30 8.53
N SER A 542 -6.99 13.44 7.53
CA SER A 542 -6.79 12.82 6.22
C SER A 542 -5.72 13.54 5.41
N ALA A 543 -5.51 13.20 4.15
CA ALA A 543 -4.64 13.99 3.27
C ALA A 543 -5.19 15.41 3.13
N ALA A 544 -4.54 16.39 3.78
CA ALA A 544 -5.05 17.74 3.92
C ALA A 544 -3.93 18.80 3.96
N GLY A 545 -2.73 18.51 3.45
CA GLY A 545 -1.58 19.43 3.48
C GLY A 545 -1.82 20.78 2.76
N ASP A 546 -2.77 20.83 1.84
CA ASP A 546 -3.21 22.03 1.13
C ASP A 546 -4.62 22.51 1.54
N ILE A 547 -5.17 21.97 2.63
CA ILE A 547 -6.51 22.31 3.14
C ILE A 547 -6.39 23.05 4.49
N SER A 548 -7.36 23.91 4.80
CA SER A 548 -7.44 24.63 6.08
C SER A 548 -8.90 24.86 6.49
N PRO A 549 -9.20 24.94 7.80
CA PRO A 549 -10.52 25.36 8.29
C PRO A 549 -10.77 26.88 8.07
N HIS A 550 -9.74 27.65 7.74
CA HIS A 550 -9.84 29.09 7.57
C HIS A 550 -10.60 29.49 6.31
N ARG A 551 -11.64 30.29 6.52
CA ARG A 551 -12.55 30.77 5.48
C ARG A 551 -11.97 32.00 4.78
N THR A 552 -11.50 31.84 3.54
CA THR A 552 -11.03 32.94 2.70
C THR A 552 -12.12 33.49 1.76
N ILE A 553 -13.25 32.78 1.63
CA ILE A 553 -14.44 33.23 0.89
C ILE A 553 -15.68 33.25 1.78
N ARG A 554 -16.63 34.13 1.50
CA ARG A 554 -17.91 34.28 2.24
C ARG A 554 -17.75 34.55 3.75
N LYS A 555 -16.56 34.96 4.19
CA LYS A 555 -16.21 35.16 5.61
C LYS A 555 -17.25 36.00 6.36
N ALA A 556 -17.66 37.13 5.80
CA ALA A 556 -18.66 38.01 6.45
C ALA A 556 -20.04 37.35 6.64
N ALA A 557 -20.46 36.49 5.71
CA ALA A 557 -21.73 35.77 5.83
C ALA A 557 -21.66 34.68 6.91
N GLU A 558 -20.56 33.91 6.93
CA GLU A 558 -20.28 32.90 7.96
C GLU A 558 -20.20 33.54 9.35
N GLU A 559 -19.45 34.62 9.52
CA GLU A 559 -19.36 35.37 10.79
C GLU A 559 -20.74 35.88 11.25
N ALA A 560 -21.57 36.37 10.32
CA ALA A 560 -22.93 36.77 10.63
C ALA A 560 -23.81 35.59 11.08
N MET A 561 -23.60 34.39 10.53
CA MET A 561 -24.32 33.18 10.96
C MET A 561 -23.86 32.70 12.33
N LEU A 562 -22.55 32.67 12.58
CA LEU A 562 -21.98 32.32 13.90
C LEU A 562 -22.53 33.24 14.98
N LYS A 563 -22.55 34.56 14.73
CA LYS A 563 -23.14 35.55 15.64
C LYS A 563 -24.63 35.33 15.89
N ARG A 564 -25.40 34.93 14.87
CA ARG A 564 -26.84 34.62 15.03
C ARG A 564 -27.08 33.35 15.84
N LYS A 565 -26.22 32.34 15.67
CA LYS A 565 -26.25 31.08 16.42
C LYS A 565 -25.73 31.23 17.85
N GLY A 566 -24.87 32.23 18.10
CA GLY A 566 -24.23 32.44 19.40
C GLY A 566 -23.12 31.42 19.69
N ILE A 567 -22.44 30.93 18.66
CA ILE A 567 -21.41 29.89 18.76
C ILE A 567 -20.12 30.33 18.06
N SER A 568 -19.01 29.72 18.45
CA SER A 568 -17.72 29.79 17.77
C SER A 568 -17.72 28.96 16.48
N TYR A 569 -16.69 29.15 15.63
CA TYR A 569 -16.54 28.29 14.46
C TYR A 569 -16.10 26.86 14.84
N ARG A 570 -15.34 26.68 15.92
CA ARG A 570 -14.99 25.35 16.46
C ARG A 570 -16.26 24.55 16.77
N GLU A 571 -17.25 25.18 17.42
CA GLU A 571 -18.56 24.59 17.66
C GLU A 571 -19.35 24.35 16.36
N GLU A 572 -19.30 25.27 15.39
CA GLU A 572 -19.94 25.07 14.08
C GLU A 572 -19.39 23.83 13.35
N VAL A 573 -18.07 23.64 13.35
CA VAL A 573 -17.43 22.42 12.83
C VAL A 573 -17.93 21.19 13.57
N ALA A 574 -18.00 21.25 14.90
CA ALA A 574 -18.54 20.17 15.72
C ALA A 574 -19.98 19.82 15.36
N PHE A 575 -20.85 20.81 15.14
CA PHE A 575 -22.22 20.57 14.70
C PHE A 575 -22.27 19.93 13.31
N ARG A 576 -21.43 20.36 12.36
CA ARG A 576 -21.41 19.77 11.00
C ARG A 576 -21.00 18.29 11.03
N VAL A 577 -19.92 17.97 11.76
CA VAL A 577 -19.44 16.59 11.91
C VAL A 577 -20.46 15.73 12.65
N ALA A 578 -21.01 16.21 13.77
CA ALA A 578 -21.99 15.46 14.54
C ALA A 578 -23.30 15.22 13.78
N ASN A 579 -23.76 16.21 12.99
CA ASN A 579 -24.95 16.04 12.14
C ASN A 579 -24.71 15.00 11.04
N ALA A 580 -23.54 14.99 10.41
CA ALA A 580 -23.18 13.99 9.41
C ALA A 580 -23.14 12.57 10.00
N ILE A 581 -22.61 12.43 11.22
CA ILE A 581 -22.61 11.16 11.95
C ILE A 581 -24.04 10.71 12.29
N ASP A 582 -24.89 11.60 12.83
CA ASP A 582 -26.28 11.28 13.15
C ASP A 582 -27.08 10.82 11.92
N GLU A 583 -26.81 11.41 10.75
CA GLU A 583 -27.45 11.06 9.49
C GLU A 583 -27.15 9.60 9.08
N VAL A 584 -25.89 9.18 9.19
CA VAL A 584 -25.46 7.85 8.69
C VAL A 584 -25.53 6.74 9.75
N LEU A 585 -25.52 7.09 11.04
CA LEU A 585 -25.46 6.13 12.15
C LEU A 585 -26.56 5.05 12.11
N PRO A 586 -27.83 5.35 11.76
CA PRO A 586 -28.86 4.32 11.65
C PRO A 586 -28.51 3.24 10.62
N GLY A 587 -27.96 3.62 9.47
CA GLY A 587 -27.53 2.67 8.44
C GLY A 587 -26.35 1.83 8.89
N ALA A 588 -25.33 2.48 9.47
CA ALA A 588 -24.16 1.79 10.02
C ALA A 588 -24.53 0.75 11.10
N ARG A 589 -25.57 1.00 11.90
CA ARG A 589 -26.03 0.06 12.95
C ARG A 589 -26.66 -1.23 12.39
N GLU A 590 -27.21 -1.19 11.18
CA GLU A 590 -27.83 -2.37 10.56
C GLU A 590 -26.80 -3.30 9.90
N GLU A 591 -25.62 -2.77 9.54
CA GLU A 591 -24.58 -3.50 8.80
C GLU A 591 -23.36 -3.87 9.67
N ILE A 592 -23.58 -4.15 10.96
CA ILE A 592 -22.51 -4.55 11.88
C ILE A 592 -21.96 -5.94 11.50
N GLN A 593 -20.65 -6.00 11.28
CA GLN A 593 -19.90 -7.23 11.03
C GLN A 593 -19.08 -7.58 12.28
N PHE A 594 -19.29 -8.79 12.81
CA PHE A 594 -18.55 -9.32 13.97
C PHE A 594 -17.38 -10.23 13.57
N GLU A 595 -17.37 -10.66 12.32
CA GLU A 595 -16.30 -11.42 11.70
C GLU A 595 -15.89 -10.66 10.43
N ILE A 596 -14.62 -10.34 10.29
CA ILE A 596 -14.13 -9.52 9.19
C ILE A 596 -12.78 -10.04 8.66
N PRO A 597 -12.50 -9.82 7.36
CA PRO A 597 -11.13 -9.86 6.88
C PRO A 597 -10.35 -8.68 7.44
N MET A 598 -9.24 -8.97 8.10
CA MET A 598 -8.30 -7.96 8.56
C MET A 598 -6.90 -8.34 8.09
N GLN A 599 -6.15 -7.36 7.60
CA GLN A 599 -4.76 -7.53 7.17
C GLN A 599 -3.98 -6.24 7.45
N HIS A 600 -2.79 -6.32 8.04
CA HIS A 600 -1.91 -5.17 8.27
C HIS A 600 -0.55 -5.39 7.62
N ARG A 601 -0.17 -4.51 6.70
CA ARG A 601 1.15 -4.51 6.06
C ARG A 601 1.92 -3.22 6.31
N LEU A 602 3.22 -3.39 6.49
CA LEU A 602 4.19 -2.30 6.56
C LEU A 602 4.95 -2.22 5.24
N LEU A 603 4.92 -1.06 4.60
CA LEU A 603 5.72 -0.73 3.43
C LEU A 603 6.87 0.18 3.89
N LEU A 604 8.07 -0.10 3.39
CA LEU A 604 9.27 0.70 3.62
C LEU A 604 9.73 1.23 2.26
N LEU A 605 9.64 2.54 2.05
CA LEU A 605 9.92 3.16 0.76
C LEU A 605 11.06 4.17 0.88
N ASP A 606 12.05 4.10 0.00
CA ASP A 606 13.03 5.17 -0.14
C ASP A 606 12.50 6.24 -1.09
N LEU A 607 12.27 7.45 -0.57
CA LEU A 607 11.69 8.54 -1.35
C LEU A 607 12.76 9.48 -1.93
N PRO A 608 12.54 10.03 -3.14
CA PRO A 608 13.45 11.00 -3.73
C PRO A 608 13.40 12.34 -2.99
N GLU A 609 14.54 12.74 -2.45
CA GLU A 609 14.72 14.05 -1.83
C GLU A 609 15.04 15.12 -2.89
N LYS A 610 14.64 16.35 -2.61
CA LYS A 610 14.97 17.52 -3.43
C LYS A 610 16.48 17.78 -3.41
N ASP A 611 17.08 18.00 -4.58
CA ASP A 611 18.49 18.38 -4.75
C ASP A 611 18.64 19.71 -5.52
N PRO A 612 19.26 20.76 -4.93
CA PRO A 612 19.74 20.83 -3.55
C PRO A 612 18.57 20.85 -2.54
N PRO A 613 18.79 20.35 -1.31
CA PRO A 613 17.77 20.32 -0.28
C PRO A 613 17.35 21.74 0.11
N THR A 614 16.06 21.93 0.40
CA THR A 614 15.57 23.18 1.00
C THR A 614 15.77 23.09 2.52
N PRO A 615 16.46 24.03 3.16
CA PRO A 615 16.61 24.04 4.61
C PRO A 615 15.22 24.00 5.26
N PRO A 616 14.92 23.00 6.09
CA PRO A 616 13.58 22.87 6.64
C PRO A 616 13.39 23.89 7.77
N PHE A 617 12.13 24.25 8.05
CA PHE A 617 11.80 25.13 9.16
C PHE A 617 12.14 24.49 10.52
N ILE A 618 11.90 23.17 10.64
CA ILE A 618 12.28 22.31 11.75
C ILE A 618 12.83 21.00 11.17
N LYS A 619 13.63 20.25 11.91
CA LYS A 619 14.21 19.00 11.41
C LYS A 619 13.10 17.97 11.12
N GLY A 620 13.08 17.45 9.90
CA GLY A 620 12.20 16.34 9.50
C GLY A 620 12.85 14.97 9.74
N ASP A 621 12.02 13.93 9.74
CA ASP A 621 12.44 12.53 9.77
C ASP A 621 13.16 12.11 8.47
N SER A 622 13.91 11.02 8.53
CA SER A 622 14.48 10.38 7.35
C SER A 622 13.37 9.83 6.45
N VAL A 623 13.53 9.98 5.14
CA VAL A 623 12.63 9.42 4.12
C VAL A 623 13.20 8.20 3.41
N LYS A 624 14.26 7.62 3.99
CA LYS A 624 14.98 6.44 3.49
C LYS A 624 15.33 5.49 4.63
N PRO A 625 14.44 4.54 5.00
CA PRO A 625 13.11 4.33 4.45
C PRO A 625 12.03 5.18 5.15
N THR A 626 11.00 5.54 4.40
CA THR A 626 9.70 6.04 4.88
C THR A 626 8.80 4.87 5.25
N GLU A 627 8.20 4.95 6.44
CA GLU A 627 7.26 3.96 6.97
C GLU A 627 5.82 4.26 6.54
N ILE A 628 5.16 3.32 5.86
CA ILE A 628 3.78 3.44 5.39
C ILE A 628 3.00 2.19 5.80
N HIS A 629 1.87 2.38 6.48
CA HIS A 629 0.99 1.29 6.88
C HIS A 629 -0.12 1.15 5.85
N ALA A 630 -0.38 -0.07 5.40
CA ALA A 630 -1.51 -0.45 4.57
C ALA A 630 -2.36 -1.46 5.36
N LEU A 631 -3.61 -1.11 5.63
CA LEU A 631 -4.49 -1.90 6.50
C LEU A 631 -5.82 -2.19 5.78
N ARG A 632 -6.32 -3.42 5.91
CA ARG A 632 -7.69 -3.82 5.58
C ARG A 632 -8.48 -4.07 6.85
N ILE A 633 -9.70 -3.53 6.91
CA ILE A 633 -10.70 -3.80 7.95
C ILE A 633 -12.04 -4.05 7.24
N GLY A 634 -12.42 -5.32 7.06
CA GLY A 634 -13.65 -5.67 6.34
C GLY A 634 -13.54 -5.31 4.85
N GLU A 635 -14.40 -4.39 4.42
CA GLU A 635 -14.42 -3.83 3.06
C GLU A 635 -13.61 -2.53 2.92
N ILE A 636 -12.97 -2.10 4.01
CA ILE A 636 -12.32 -0.79 4.14
C ILE A 636 -10.80 -0.94 4.04
N ALA A 637 -10.18 0.01 3.37
CA ALA A 637 -8.73 0.18 3.32
C ALA A 637 -8.29 1.42 4.11
N MET A 638 -7.08 1.40 4.66
CA MET A 638 -6.42 2.55 5.27
C MET A 638 -4.96 2.62 4.87
N ALA A 639 -4.46 3.82 4.56
CA ALA A 639 -3.06 4.10 4.30
C ALA A 639 -2.55 5.31 5.10
N THR A 640 -1.30 5.25 5.58
CA THR A 640 -0.69 6.29 6.43
C THR A 640 0.48 6.99 5.75
N PHE A 641 0.71 8.26 6.05
CA PHE A 641 1.77 9.07 5.45
C PHE A 641 2.43 9.98 6.51
N PRO A 642 3.77 10.06 6.59
CA PRO A 642 4.46 10.94 7.54
C PRO A 642 4.67 12.35 6.99
N PHE A 643 3.69 12.88 6.25
CA PHE A 643 3.77 14.19 5.60
C PHE A 643 2.53 15.02 5.88
N GLU A 644 2.61 16.33 5.70
CA GLU A 644 1.48 17.15 5.29
C GLU A 644 1.15 16.83 3.82
N TYR A 645 0.50 15.70 3.62
CA TYR A 645 0.22 15.07 2.33
C TYR A 645 -0.90 15.81 1.59
N TYR A 646 -0.65 16.25 0.37
CA TYR A 646 -1.65 16.99 -0.41
C TYR A 646 -2.87 16.13 -0.74
N LEU A 647 -4.05 16.75 -0.73
CA LEU A 647 -5.33 16.06 -0.91
C LEU A 647 -5.39 15.29 -2.25
N ASP A 648 -4.82 15.85 -3.32
CA ASP A 648 -4.82 15.23 -4.64
C ASP A 648 -4.22 13.82 -4.65
N TYR A 649 -3.09 13.60 -3.97
CA TYR A 649 -2.52 12.26 -3.85
C TYR A 649 -3.44 11.31 -3.07
N GLY A 650 -4.05 11.81 -1.98
CA GLY A 650 -5.01 11.05 -1.19
C GLY A 650 -6.22 10.60 -2.02
N LEU A 651 -6.79 11.52 -2.81
CA LEU A 651 -7.92 11.23 -3.70
C LEU A 651 -7.57 10.20 -4.79
N ARG A 652 -6.35 10.27 -5.36
CA ARG A 652 -5.89 9.26 -6.34
C ARG A 652 -5.83 7.87 -5.71
N ILE A 653 -5.37 7.75 -4.46
CA ILE A 653 -5.32 6.47 -3.74
C ILE A 653 -6.73 5.97 -3.48
N GLN A 654 -7.61 6.83 -2.94
CA GLN A 654 -9.00 6.48 -2.66
C GLN A 654 -9.76 6.02 -3.92
N ALA A 655 -9.58 6.71 -5.06
CA ALA A 655 -10.27 6.40 -6.30
C ALA A 655 -9.75 5.13 -7.01
N ARG A 656 -8.49 4.75 -6.78
CA ARG A 656 -7.86 3.58 -7.43
C ARG A 656 -7.87 2.33 -6.56
N ALA A 657 -8.20 2.45 -5.28
CA ALA A 657 -8.35 1.32 -4.38
C ALA A 657 -9.61 0.49 -4.73
N LYS A 658 -9.53 -0.84 -4.60
CA LYS A 658 -10.63 -1.80 -4.77
C LYS A 658 -11.60 -1.78 -3.58
N ALA A 659 -11.15 -1.28 -2.42
CA ALA A 659 -11.95 -1.15 -1.22
C ALA A 659 -13.16 -0.24 -1.46
N ILE A 660 -14.28 -0.51 -0.78
CA ILE A 660 -15.49 0.32 -0.93
C ILE A 660 -15.30 1.73 -0.34
N LEU A 661 -14.47 1.82 0.70
CA LEU A 661 -14.07 3.05 1.36
C LEU A 661 -12.58 2.96 1.66
N THR A 662 -11.85 4.05 1.43
CA THR A 662 -10.41 4.12 1.68
C THR A 662 -10.10 5.34 2.52
N LEU A 663 -9.41 5.14 3.64
CA LEU A 663 -8.97 6.20 4.54
C LEU A 663 -7.51 6.51 4.27
N THR A 664 -7.18 7.80 4.17
CA THR A 664 -5.79 8.26 4.19
C THR A 664 -5.54 8.95 5.52
N VAL A 665 -4.34 8.83 6.09
CA VAL A 665 -4.00 9.43 7.38
C VAL A 665 -2.66 10.12 7.25
N GLN A 666 -2.65 11.44 7.36
CA GLN A 666 -1.43 12.22 7.30
C GLN A 666 -0.76 12.30 8.68
N LEU A 667 0.51 12.74 8.71
CA LEU A 667 1.31 12.91 9.93
C LEU A 667 1.24 11.69 10.86
N ALA A 668 1.40 10.52 10.25
CA ALA A 668 1.36 9.23 10.93
C ALA A 668 2.76 8.58 10.90
N ASN A 669 3.23 8.17 12.07
CA ASN A 669 4.53 7.52 12.32
C ASN A 669 5.77 8.31 11.90
N GLY A 670 5.61 9.62 11.71
CA GLY A 670 6.70 10.55 11.45
C GLY A 670 6.20 11.90 10.94
N GLN A 671 7.16 12.79 10.73
CA GLN A 671 6.97 14.10 10.11
C GLN A 671 8.14 14.45 9.18
N SER A 672 7.85 14.58 7.89
CA SER A 672 8.78 14.93 6.80
C SER A 672 8.36 16.16 5.99
N GLY A 673 7.51 17.02 6.56
CA GLY A 673 7.08 18.31 6.00
C GLY A 673 5.93 18.19 5.00
N TYR A 674 5.76 19.23 4.18
CA TYR A 674 4.82 19.21 3.06
C TYR A 674 5.25 18.25 1.97
N LEU A 675 4.26 17.62 1.33
CA LEU A 675 4.46 16.93 0.07
C LEU A 675 3.55 17.51 -1.03
N PRO A 676 4.03 18.51 -1.78
CA PRO A 676 3.26 19.16 -2.83
C PRO A 676 3.18 18.33 -4.11
N THR A 677 2.21 18.67 -4.95
CA THR A 677 2.12 18.18 -6.33
C THR A 677 3.05 18.96 -7.26
N GLU A 678 3.36 18.41 -8.43
CA GLU A 678 4.13 19.12 -9.46
C GLU A 678 3.47 20.45 -9.86
N GLU A 679 2.14 20.46 -9.94
CA GLU A 679 1.38 21.66 -10.26
C GLU A 679 1.46 22.71 -9.15
N ALA A 680 1.42 22.29 -7.89
CA ALA A 680 1.59 23.20 -6.75
C ALA A 680 2.96 23.89 -6.74
N ILE A 681 4.01 23.17 -7.12
CA ILE A 681 5.36 23.73 -7.25
C ILE A 681 5.42 24.79 -8.35
N LYS A 682 4.74 24.58 -9.49
CA LYS A 682 4.66 25.58 -10.58
C LYS A 682 3.98 26.87 -10.11
N GLY A 683 2.95 26.75 -9.28
CA GLY A 683 2.25 27.88 -8.67
C GLY A 683 3.06 28.61 -7.58
N GLY A 684 3.97 27.91 -6.90
CA GLY A 684 4.82 28.44 -5.82
C GLY A 684 4.10 28.59 -4.47
N GLY A 685 4.66 29.40 -3.58
CA GLY A 685 4.09 29.67 -2.25
C GLY A 685 4.49 28.63 -1.18
N TYR A 686 4.35 29.02 0.09
CA TYR A 686 4.97 28.36 1.25
C TYR A 686 4.93 26.83 1.24
N SER A 687 3.74 26.23 1.17
CA SER A 687 3.52 24.78 1.25
C SER A 687 4.00 24.00 0.01
N ALA A 688 4.44 24.70 -1.04
CA ALA A 688 4.96 24.12 -2.28
C ALA A 688 6.40 24.55 -2.60
N GLU A 689 7.01 25.38 -1.73
CA GLU A 689 8.42 25.77 -1.83
C GLU A 689 9.27 25.07 -0.76
N ASN A 690 8.70 24.87 0.45
CA ASN A 690 9.36 24.25 1.59
C ASN A 690 8.95 22.78 1.74
N TYR A 691 9.59 21.92 0.95
CA TYR A 691 9.36 20.47 0.96
C TYR A 691 10.69 19.72 0.88
N LEU A 692 10.75 18.55 1.53
CA LEU A 692 11.89 17.65 1.51
C LEU A 692 11.85 16.69 0.31
N VAL A 693 10.70 16.06 0.10
CA VAL A 693 10.48 15.03 -0.93
C VAL A 693 9.82 15.64 -2.16
N THR A 694 10.31 15.28 -3.34
CA THR A 694 9.81 15.81 -4.61
C THR A 694 8.44 15.23 -4.99
N PRO A 695 7.71 15.82 -5.96
CA PRO A 695 6.44 15.24 -6.44
C PRO A 695 6.57 13.82 -6.96
N GLU A 696 7.74 13.44 -7.49
CA GLU A 696 8.05 12.07 -7.88
C GLU A 696 7.90 11.12 -6.69
N GLY A 697 8.27 11.53 -5.48
CA GLY A 697 8.05 10.76 -4.26
C GLY A 697 6.58 10.66 -3.85
N GLY A 698 5.80 11.72 -4.07
CA GLY A 698 4.34 11.67 -3.90
C GLY A 698 3.67 10.71 -4.88
N GLN A 699 4.08 10.74 -6.14
CA GLN A 699 3.60 9.80 -7.15
C GLN A 699 4.04 8.36 -6.85
N LEU A 700 5.29 8.16 -6.43
CA LEU A 700 5.80 6.87 -5.99
C LEU A 700 4.92 6.29 -4.87
N MET A 701 4.58 7.08 -3.84
CA MET A 701 3.68 6.61 -2.79
C MET A 701 2.31 6.17 -3.30
N VAL A 702 1.70 6.91 -4.25
CA VAL A 702 0.45 6.45 -4.88
C VAL A 702 0.64 5.11 -5.60
N ASP A 703 1.75 4.96 -6.34
CA ASP A 703 2.01 3.79 -7.15
C ASP A 703 2.49 2.56 -6.35
N GLU A 704 2.96 2.75 -5.11
CA GLU A 704 3.26 1.69 -4.15
C GLU A 704 2.03 1.30 -3.31
N VAL A 705 1.30 2.30 -2.78
CA VAL A 705 0.19 2.07 -1.86
C VAL A 705 -1.03 1.48 -2.57
N VAL A 706 -1.39 1.95 -3.77
CA VAL A 706 -2.58 1.45 -4.48
C VAL A 706 -2.48 -0.05 -4.75
N PRO A 707 -1.39 -0.59 -5.34
CA PRO A 707 -1.22 -2.02 -5.48
C PRO A 707 -1.28 -2.75 -4.14
N ALA A 708 -0.56 -2.27 -3.12
CA ALA A 708 -0.52 -2.89 -1.80
C ALA A 708 -1.93 -3.03 -1.17
N LEU A 709 -2.76 -1.98 -1.25
CA LEU A 709 -4.16 -2.04 -0.82
C LEU A 709 -4.97 -3.02 -1.66
N ASN A 710 -4.83 -2.95 -2.99
CA ASN A 710 -5.59 -3.78 -3.92
C ASN A 710 -5.28 -5.27 -3.82
N MET A 711 -4.10 -5.64 -3.29
CA MET A 711 -3.76 -7.02 -3.01
C MET A 711 -4.64 -7.65 -1.96
N PHE A 712 -5.15 -6.86 -1.01
CA PHE A 712 -6.03 -7.41 0.01
C PHE A 712 -7.34 -7.94 -0.60
N TRP A 713 -7.68 -7.57 -1.84
CA TRP A 713 -8.81 -8.10 -2.61
C TRP A 713 -8.31 -8.89 -3.84
N PRO A 714 -7.77 -10.10 -3.64
CA PRO A 714 -7.11 -10.91 -4.66
C PRO A 714 -8.01 -11.40 -5.79
#